data_AF-H1L000-F1
#
_entry.id   AF-H1L000-F1
#
_cell.length_a   1.000
_cell.length_b   1.000
_cell.length_c   1.000
_cell.angle_alpha   90.00
_cell.angle_beta   90.00
_cell.angle_gamma   90.00
#
_symmetry.space_group_name_H-M   'P 1'
#
loop_
_entity.id
_entity.type
_entity.pdbx_description
1 polymer ?
#
loop_
_entity_poly.entity_id
_entity_poly.type
_entity_poly.pdbx_seq_one_letter_code
_entity_poly.pdbx_strand_id
1 'polypeptide(L)'
;MDFIKIHVKGIVQGVGFRPFVYRIAKENNLKGYVKNMGNYVEIVVGGKKEDIEKFIDDLKSKKPPLSKIDDLKIKLNELKLHFDDFVILNSEETDREEEGTIPADVAICEECLKEMVDKNDRRYRYPFIACTNCGPRFTVIEKVPYDRENTSMRDFPLCEVCLEEYKNPLDRRFHAQATCCPKCGPKVFLTDENGEVLYEKDEAINEAIKLLEGGKILAVKGIGGTHLVCKVNDDEVVLTLRKMLGRPSQPFAVMSKLEYLSLFAEYGDEELETLISPRRPIVVLKKNDDYNKYFSKYVSNLDTIGVMLPYSGLHYLLFDKEIAYIMTSANLPGLPMVKDNDEILKKLKGIADYFLLHNRRIINRCDDSVMKKINNRMIFLRRSRGFAPEPIEVKINNSKNILCVGGELNSTACLVKKNKFYLTQYIGNTSKYETFCYLKDAINNLIKITNTNKIDVVVCDMHPLFNSTKFAEELASKGIELFRIQHHHAHVFSLMGDNNYFDDCIIIALDGVGYGLDGNIWGGEIFAWKNNEMKRIGHLEEQYQLGGDLATKYPLRMLLGILYKKIGEEAIDIIKEYKFFSDKELKIFSLQLEKKINCPITTSCGRVLDAISSLLSVTFEKTYDGEPAIRLEALASEFIKRKRIDIEVNPKIKNDILNTTDLIYNCHEMLKNGVDRGYIAYYAHIYIADGLSKTAIKNAEKLGIDCIGLSGGVSYNKIISERIRENVENHGFKFLYHKNVSNGDGGLSFGQGVGYILMNSQ
;
A
#
# COMPACT_ATOMS: atom_id res chain seq x y z
N MET A 1 50.60 -6.83 8.52
CA MET A 1 49.18 -6.90 8.86
C MET A 1 48.58 -5.61 8.37
N ASP A 2 47.65 -5.72 7.45
CA ASP A 2 46.95 -4.57 6.91
C ASP A 2 45.71 -4.34 7.77
N PHE A 3 45.33 -3.08 7.91
CA PHE A 3 44.10 -2.70 8.59
C PHE A 3 43.24 -1.94 7.60
N ILE A 4 41.97 -2.35 7.50
CA ILE A 4 41.00 -1.64 6.68
C ILE A 4 39.80 -1.26 7.52
N LYS A 5 39.22 -0.11 7.17
CA LYS A 5 37.98 0.41 7.70
C LYS A 5 36.94 0.37 6.59
N ILE A 6 35.83 -0.31 6.85
CA ILE A 6 34.74 -0.50 5.90
C ILE A 6 33.50 0.19 6.45
N HIS A 7 32.89 1.05 5.63
CA HIS A 7 31.57 1.59 5.87
C HIS A 7 30.58 0.90 4.95
N VAL A 8 29.60 0.21 5.54
CA VAL A 8 28.57 -0.54 4.82
C VAL A 8 27.24 0.19 4.98
N LYS A 9 26.59 0.48 3.84
CA LYS A 9 25.31 1.20 3.77
C LYS A 9 24.23 0.33 3.13
N GLY A 10 22.98 0.66 3.44
CA GLY A 10 21.78 -0.04 2.97
C GLY A 10 20.96 -0.63 4.11
N ILE A 11 20.31 -1.76 3.86
CA ILE A 11 19.57 -2.53 4.87
C ILE A 11 20.56 -3.45 5.57
N VAL A 12 21.29 -2.90 6.55
CA VAL A 12 22.35 -3.59 7.30
C VAL A 12 22.17 -3.51 8.81
N GLN A 13 21.16 -2.79 9.30
CA GLN A 13 20.78 -2.80 10.70
C GLN A 13 19.50 -3.61 10.91
N GLY A 14 19.36 -4.27 12.06
CA GLY A 14 18.19 -5.08 12.40
C GLY A 14 17.98 -6.35 11.56
N VAL A 15 18.93 -6.72 10.72
CA VAL A 15 18.85 -7.90 9.82
C VAL A 15 19.88 -8.98 10.14
N GLY A 16 20.41 -8.99 11.37
CA GLY A 16 21.46 -9.94 11.77
C GLY A 16 22.83 -9.67 11.16
N PHE A 17 23.09 -8.46 10.64
CA PHE A 17 24.34 -8.13 9.97
C PHE A 17 25.57 -8.12 10.90
N ARG A 18 25.47 -7.53 12.10
CA ARG A 18 26.56 -7.54 13.10
C ARG A 18 26.96 -8.98 13.51
N PRO A 19 26.02 -9.88 13.86
CA PRO A 19 26.27 -11.31 14.00
C PRO A 19 27.00 -11.94 12.81
N PHE A 20 26.53 -11.66 11.60
CA PHE A 20 27.11 -12.18 10.38
C PHE A 20 28.56 -11.73 10.20
N VAL A 21 28.83 -10.43 10.31
CA VAL A 21 30.17 -9.84 10.23
C VAL A 21 31.12 -10.47 11.25
N TYR A 22 30.67 -10.65 12.49
CA TYR A 22 31.45 -11.32 13.53
C TYR A 22 31.83 -12.75 13.12
N ARG A 23 30.88 -13.55 12.62
CA ARG A 23 31.16 -14.93 12.21
C ARG A 23 32.16 -15.01 11.06
N ILE A 24 31.96 -14.23 10.00
CA ILE A 24 32.88 -14.27 8.85
C ILE A 24 34.26 -13.68 9.19
N ALA A 25 34.36 -12.73 10.12
CA ALA A 25 35.65 -12.25 10.61
C ALA A 25 36.42 -13.37 11.35
N LYS A 26 35.72 -14.14 12.18
CA LYS A 26 36.29 -15.30 12.89
C LYS A 26 36.70 -16.42 11.95
N GLU A 27 35.86 -16.77 10.97
CA GLU A 27 36.16 -17.79 9.96
C GLU A 27 37.41 -17.45 9.12
N ASN A 28 37.70 -16.16 8.94
CA ASN A 28 38.86 -15.65 8.22
C ASN A 28 40.02 -15.24 9.14
N ASN A 29 39.99 -15.61 10.43
CA ASN A 29 41.06 -15.28 11.42
C ASN A 29 41.41 -13.79 11.52
N LEU A 30 40.43 -12.91 11.29
CA LEU A 30 40.59 -11.45 11.35
C LEU A 30 40.31 -10.93 12.76
N LYS A 31 40.96 -9.81 13.10
CA LYS A 31 40.78 -9.10 14.38
C LYS A 31 40.20 -7.72 14.15
N GLY A 32 39.51 -7.15 15.12
CA GLY A 32 38.93 -5.81 15.01
C GLY A 32 37.52 -5.71 15.57
N TYR A 33 36.63 -4.97 14.91
CA TYR A 33 35.27 -4.78 15.41
C TYR A 33 34.21 -4.50 14.35
N VAL A 34 32.95 -4.62 14.79
CA VAL A 34 31.78 -4.09 14.09
C VAL A 34 30.88 -3.31 15.05
N LYS A 35 30.35 -2.15 14.61
CA LYS A 35 29.34 -1.37 15.35
C LYS A 35 28.33 -0.70 14.41
N ASN A 36 27.14 -0.42 14.92
CA ASN A 36 26.19 0.45 14.23
C ASN A 36 26.57 1.91 14.50
N MET A 37 26.49 2.75 13.47
CA MET A 37 26.74 4.18 13.53
C MET A 37 25.56 4.91 12.87
N GLY A 38 24.70 5.56 13.65
CA GLY A 38 23.45 6.14 13.11
C GLY A 38 22.68 5.11 12.27
N ASN A 39 22.66 5.30 10.95
CA ASN A 39 21.98 4.39 10.00
C ASN A 39 22.90 3.40 9.26
N TYR A 40 24.23 3.50 9.33
CA TYR A 40 25.17 2.61 8.64
C TYR A 40 25.90 1.65 9.60
N VAL A 41 26.71 0.73 9.08
CA VAL A 41 27.56 -0.17 9.87
C VAL A 41 29.02 0.14 9.59
N GLU A 42 29.80 0.31 10.65
CA GLU A 42 31.25 0.46 10.59
C GLU A 42 31.92 -0.85 10.99
N ILE A 43 32.85 -1.32 10.15
CA ILE A 43 33.64 -2.52 10.36
C ILE A 43 35.11 -2.12 10.29
N VAL A 44 35.91 -2.59 11.23
CA VAL A 44 37.37 -2.51 11.12
C VAL A 44 37.92 -3.91 11.26
N VAL A 45 38.71 -4.34 10.28
CA VAL A 45 39.39 -5.63 10.28
C VAL A 45 40.89 -5.44 10.07
N GLY A 46 41.68 -6.23 10.80
CA GLY A 46 43.12 -6.33 10.68
C GLY A 46 43.56 -7.78 10.56
N GLY A 47 44.47 -8.06 9.62
CA GLY A 47 44.91 -9.42 9.34
C GLY A 47 45.91 -9.54 8.19
N LYS A 48 46.04 -10.74 7.64
CA LYS A 48 46.78 -10.96 6.37
C LYS A 48 45.91 -10.44 5.22
N LYS A 49 46.57 -9.96 4.16
CA LYS A 49 45.89 -9.39 3.00
C LYS A 49 44.90 -10.36 2.35
N GLU A 50 45.29 -11.63 2.20
CA GLU A 50 44.46 -12.71 1.64
C GLU A 50 43.17 -12.95 2.45
N ASP A 51 43.28 -12.95 3.78
CA ASP A 51 42.14 -13.12 4.69
C ASP A 51 41.16 -11.93 4.62
N ILE A 52 41.70 -10.72 4.43
CA ILE A 52 40.90 -9.50 4.27
C ILE A 52 40.14 -9.51 2.94
N GLU A 53 40.80 -9.89 1.84
CA GLU A 53 40.18 -10.01 0.52
C GLU A 53 39.04 -11.04 0.55
N LYS A 54 39.28 -12.21 1.15
CA LYS A 54 38.26 -13.25 1.32
C LYS A 54 37.09 -12.78 2.20
N PHE A 55 37.36 -12.04 3.27
CA PHE A 55 36.30 -11.45 4.10
C PHE A 55 35.42 -10.47 3.33
N ILE A 56 35.98 -9.64 2.45
CA ILE A 56 35.22 -8.71 1.61
C ILE A 56 34.31 -9.47 0.64
N ASP A 57 34.79 -10.57 0.07
CA ASP A 57 33.99 -11.42 -0.82
C ASP A 57 32.88 -12.15 -0.07
N ASP A 58 33.18 -12.68 1.12
CA ASP A 58 32.20 -13.29 2.01
C ASP A 58 31.12 -12.28 2.44
N LEU A 59 31.51 -11.04 2.78
CA LEU A 59 30.61 -9.95 3.16
C LEU A 59 29.60 -9.64 2.05
N LYS A 60 29.98 -9.78 0.77
CA LYS A 60 29.10 -9.56 -0.39
C LYS A 60 28.24 -10.78 -0.73
N SER A 61 28.81 -11.99 -0.66
CA SER A 61 28.20 -13.22 -1.16
C SER A 61 27.35 -13.98 -0.13
N LYS A 62 27.77 -14.00 1.14
CA LYS A 62 27.13 -14.77 2.23
C LYS A 62 26.20 -13.93 3.12
N LYS A 63 25.88 -12.71 2.70
CA LYS A 63 25.13 -11.73 3.50
C LYS A 63 23.76 -12.29 3.99
N PRO A 64 23.25 -11.85 5.15
CA PRO A 64 21.94 -12.29 5.66
C PRO A 64 20.81 -12.10 4.64
N PRO A 65 19.78 -12.96 4.65
CA PRO A 65 18.73 -12.98 3.62
C PRO A 65 17.91 -11.68 3.55
N LEU A 66 17.78 -10.97 4.68
CA LEU A 66 17.07 -9.68 4.75
C LEU A 66 17.99 -8.47 4.50
N SER A 67 19.29 -8.70 4.34
CA SER A 67 20.25 -7.60 4.19
C SER A 67 20.44 -7.21 2.74
N LYS A 68 20.55 -5.89 2.52
CA LYS A 68 20.90 -5.30 1.22
C LYS A 68 22.05 -4.33 1.45
N ILE A 69 23.18 -4.60 0.82
CA ILE A 69 24.34 -3.69 0.80
C ILE A 69 24.19 -2.84 -0.46
N ASP A 70 24.02 -1.54 -0.28
CA ASP A 70 23.89 -0.57 -1.37
C ASP A 70 25.25 0.07 -1.71
N ASP A 71 26.06 0.37 -0.70
CA ASP A 71 27.38 0.99 -0.83
C ASP A 71 28.35 0.40 0.20
N LEU A 72 29.59 0.24 -0.21
CA LEU A 72 30.66 -0.37 0.57
C LEU A 72 31.95 0.43 0.34
N LYS A 73 32.27 1.33 1.27
CA LYS A 73 33.47 2.17 1.20
C LYS A 73 34.58 1.56 2.04
N ILE A 74 35.66 1.15 1.37
CA ILE A 74 36.85 0.60 2.01
C ILE A 74 37.92 1.69 2.05
N LYS A 75 38.50 1.92 3.22
CA LYS A 75 39.67 2.78 3.40
C LYS A 75 40.77 2.00 4.10
N LEU A 76 42.01 2.24 3.70
CA LEU A 76 43.16 1.84 4.50
C LEU A 76 43.08 2.58 5.84
N ASN A 77 43.27 1.84 6.92
CA ASN A 77 43.28 2.39 8.26
C ASN A 77 44.73 2.47 8.74
N GLU A 78 45.25 3.69 8.85
CA GLU A 78 46.66 3.93 9.24
C GLU A 78 46.91 3.68 10.74
N LEU A 79 45.84 3.64 11.55
CA LEU A 79 45.91 3.33 12.97
C LEU A 79 46.08 1.82 13.18
N LYS A 80 47.24 1.41 13.69
CA LYS A 80 47.45 0.06 14.24
C LYS A 80 46.54 -0.13 15.44
N LEU A 81 45.38 -0.75 15.22
CA LEU A 81 44.48 -1.10 16.31
C LEU A 81 44.97 -2.41 16.94
N HIS A 82 45.33 -2.34 18.21
CA HIS A 82 45.64 -3.52 19.02
C HIS A 82 44.32 -4.13 19.51
N PHE A 83 43.68 -4.91 18.63
CA PHE A 83 42.66 -5.86 19.04
C PHE A 83 43.25 -7.26 19.08
N ASP A 84 43.07 -7.95 20.20
CA ASP A 84 43.48 -9.35 20.33
C ASP A 84 42.51 -10.29 19.61
N ASP A 85 41.27 -9.83 19.38
CA ASP A 85 40.16 -10.58 18.81
C ASP A 85 39.24 -9.70 17.93
N PHE A 86 38.21 -10.29 17.32
CA PHE A 86 37.11 -9.56 16.68
C PHE A 86 35.90 -9.42 17.61
N VAL A 87 35.40 -8.21 17.83
CA VAL A 87 34.32 -7.92 18.79
C VAL A 87 33.16 -7.12 18.20
N ILE A 88 31.94 -7.32 18.73
CA ILE A 88 30.81 -6.43 18.44
C ILE A 88 30.80 -5.33 19.51
N LEU A 89 31.02 -4.09 19.10
CA LEU A 89 31.02 -2.93 20.00
C LEU A 89 29.61 -2.34 20.13
N ASN A 90 29.42 -1.55 21.19
CA ASN A 90 28.21 -0.75 21.38
C ASN A 90 28.03 0.23 20.21
N SER A 91 26.76 0.48 19.88
CA SER A 91 26.41 1.43 18.83
C SER A 91 26.67 2.86 19.27
N GLU A 92 26.99 3.73 18.32
CA GLU A 92 27.21 5.15 18.56
C GLU A 92 26.27 6.01 17.69
N GLU A 93 25.81 7.12 18.27
CA GLU A 93 25.09 8.15 17.54
C GLU A 93 26.07 8.99 16.70
N THR A 94 25.57 9.57 15.61
CA THR A 94 26.36 10.40 14.70
C THR A 94 25.50 11.50 14.10
N ASP A 95 26.01 12.72 14.10
CA ASP A 95 25.34 13.88 13.49
C ASP A 95 25.47 13.88 11.96
N ARG A 96 26.24 12.94 11.39
CA ARG A 96 26.41 12.83 9.93
C ARG A 96 25.12 12.34 9.29
N GLU A 97 24.61 13.10 8.34
CA GLU A 97 23.54 12.65 7.44
C GLU A 97 24.07 11.51 6.56
N GLU A 98 23.81 10.27 6.97
CA GLU A 98 24.27 9.06 6.29
C GLU A 98 23.08 8.20 5.79
N GLU A 99 23.24 7.61 4.61
CA GLU A 99 22.21 6.82 3.91
C GLU A 99 22.10 5.38 4.41
N GLY A 100 21.59 5.19 5.62
CA GLY A 100 21.15 3.86 6.01
C GLY A 100 19.65 3.69 5.99
N THR A 101 19.22 2.43 5.93
CA THR A 101 17.82 2.06 5.76
C THR A 101 17.39 1.15 6.90
N ILE A 102 16.25 1.50 7.52
CA ILE A 102 15.60 0.62 8.49
C ILE A 102 14.86 -0.50 7.74
N PRO A 103 15.02 -1.76 8.17
CA PRO A 103 14.30 -2.87 7.58
C PRO A 103 12.80 -2.77 7.85
N ALA A 104 11.99 -3.21 6.88
CA ALA A 104 10.56 -3.39 7.09
C ALA A 104 10.27 -4.54 8.09
N ASP A 105 9.05 -4.59 8.61
CA ASP A 105 8.58 -5.73 9.40
C ASP A 105 8.51 -7.00 8.54
N VAL A 106 8.92 -8.12 9.11
CA VAL A 106 8.91 -9.42 8.42
C VAL A 106 8.19 -10.47 9.25
N ALA A 107 7.57 -11.42 8.57
CA ALA A 107 6.87 -12.53 9.18
C ALA A 107 7.82 -13.47 9.93
N ILE A 108 7.27 -14.27 10.85
CA ILE A 108 7.98 -15.36 11.51
C ILE A 108 8.62 -16.30 10.47
N CYS A 109 9.88 -16.68 10.69
CA CYS A 109 10.58 -17.64 9.83
C CYS A 109 10.24 -19.09 10.19
N GLU A 110 10.48 -20.03 9.28
CA GLU A 110 10.19 -21.45 9.46
C GLU A 110 10.87 -22.05 10.70
N GLU A 111 12.12 -21.67 11.00
CA GLU A 111 12.83 -22.17 12.19
C GLU A 111 12.17 -21.71 13.50
N CYS A 112 11.68 -20.46 13.56
CA CYS A 112 10.89 -20.03 14.71
C CYS A 112 9.53 -20.73 14.76
N LEU A 113 8.92 -21.04 13.62
CA LEU A 113 7.66 -21.76 13.57
C LEU A 113 7.82 -23.21 14.08
N LYS A 114 8.92 -23.89 13.73
CA LYS A 114 9.28 -25.23 14.25
C LYS A 114 9.40 -25.24 15.77
N GLU A 115 10.14 -24.28 16.35
CA GLU A 115 10.23 -24.16 17.82
C GLU A 115 8.88 -23.86 18.47
N MET A 116 8.03 -23.07 17.82
CA MET A 116 6.71 -22.72 18.38
C MET A 116 5.76 -23.93 18.46
N VAL A 117 5.97 -24.97 17.64
CA VAL A 117 5.17 -26.20 17.66
C VAL A 117 5.83 -27.37 18.40
N ASP A 118 7.11 -27.26 18.74
CA ASP A 118 7.83 -28.29 19.52
C ASP A 118 7.52 -28.16 21.02
N LYS A 119 6.88 -29.19 21.59
CA LYS A 119 6.50 -29.27 23.01
C LYS A 119 7.70 -29.22 23.96
N ASN A 120 8.89 -29.58 23.48
CA ASN A 120 10.11 -29.58 24.28
C ASN A 120 10.85 -28.24 24.22
N ASP A 121 10.49 -27.35 23.27
CA ASP A 121 11.11 -26.03 23.20
C ASP A 121 10.55 -25.10 24.29
N ARG A 122 11.43 -24.31 24.90
CA ARG A 122 11.06 -23.33 25.93
C ARG A 122 10.15 -22.20 25.43
N ARG A 123 9.99 -22.06 24.11
CA ARG A 123 9.12 -21.12 23.42
C ARG A 123 7.94 -21.83 22.75
N TYR A 124 7.64 -23.07 23.13
CA TYR A 124 6.42 -23.76 22.73
C TYR A 124 5.21 -22.85 22.90
N ARG A 125 4.44 -22.68 21.81
CA ARG A 125 3.25 -21.83 21.73
C ARG A 125 3.45 -20.37 22.20
N TYR A 126 4.67 -19.84 22.11
CA TYR A 126 4.93 -18.46 22.51
C TYR A 126 4.68 -17.44 21.36
N PRO A 127 3.68 -16.55 21.46
CA PRO A 127 3.22 -15.71 20.33
C PRO A 127 4.23 -14.65 19.85
N PHE A 128 5.22 -14.29 20.67
CA PHE A 128 6.22 -13.25 20.36
C PHE A 128 7.59 -13.82 19.98
N ILE A 129 7.66 -15.10 19.62
CA ILE A 129 8.90 -15.73 19.16
C ILE A 129 9.49 -14.97 17.95
N ALA A 130 10.78 -14.65 18.02
CA ALA A 130 11.52 -13.98 16.97
C ALA A 130 13.01 -14.34 17.03
N CYS A 131 13.71 -14.16 15.91
CA CYS A 131 15.17 -14.23 15.80
C CYS A 131 15.69 -13.05 14.97
N THR A 132 16.99 -13.05 14.62
CA THR A 132 17.58 -11.99 13.77
C THR A 132 16.93 -11.89 12.38
N ASN A 133 16.36 -12.99 11.89
CA ASN A 133 15.84 -13.13 10.53
C ASN A 133 14.32 -12.97 10.41
N CYS A 134 13.61 -12.69 11.51
CA CYS A 134 12.15 -12.54 11.49
C CYS A 134 11.61 -11.61 12.59
N GLY A 135 10.31 -11.32 12.53
CA GLY A 135 9.59 -10.53 13.53
C GLY A 135 9.56 -9.02 13.24
N PRO A 136 9.00 -8.24 14.18
CA PRO A 136 8.80 -6.80 13.98
C PRO A 136 10.11 -6.04 13.90
N ARG A 137 10.11 -4.94 13.15
CA ARG A 137 11.24 -4.01 12.96
C ARG A 137 10.73 -2.57 13.01
N PHE A 138 10.23 -2.07 11.89
CA PHE A 138 9.71 -0.71 11.78
C PHE A 138 8.61 -0.41 12.80
N THR A 139 7.70 -1.34 13.05
CA THR A 139 6.59 -1.15 14.01
C THR A 139 7.03 -1.00 15.47
N VAL A 140 8.25 -1.41 15.82
CA VAL A 140 8.77 -1.36 17.19
C VAL A 140 9.89 -0.35 17.40
N ILE A 141 10.46 0.22 16.34
CA ILE A 141 11.57 1.16 16.46
C ILE A 141 11.11 2.55 16.89
N GLU A 142 11.75 3.11 17.92
CA GLU A 142 11.51 4.48 18.39
C GLU A 142 12.56 5.46 17.85
N LYS A 143 13.83 5.02 17.76
CA LYS A 143 14.93 5.79 17.17
C LYS A 143 16.05 4.88 16.65
N VAL A 144 16.97 5.47 15.90
CA VAL A 144 18.21 4.84 15.41
C VAL A 144 19.39 5.27 16.30
N PRO A 145 20.46 4.45 16.45
CA PRO A 145 20.71 3.14 15.83
C PRO A 145 19.78 2.01 16.34
N TYR A 146 19.60 0.96 15.53
CA TYR A 146 18.71 -0.16 15.87
C TYR A 146 19.29 -1.06 16.96
N ASP A 147 18.92 -0.78 18.20
CA ASP A 147 19.20 -1.57 19.39
C ASP A 147 17.99 -1.65 20.31
N ARG A 148 17.96 -2.65 21.19
CA ARG A 148 16.81 -3.02 22.01
C ARG A 148 16.28 -1.83 22.82
N GLU A 149 17.17 -1.03 23.40
CA GLU A 149 16.86 0.19 24.17
C GLU A 149 16.14 1.27 23.37
N ASN A 150 16.33 1.27 22.04
CA ASN A 150 15.71 2.21 21.10
C ASN A 150 14.44 1.62 20.45
N THR A 151 13.90 0.55 21.02
CA THR A 151 12.65 -0.08 20.58
C THR A 151 11.65 -0.23 21.73
N SER A 152 10.40 -0.60 21.41
CA SER A 152 9.42 -0.99 22.42
C SER A 152 9.80 -2.27 23.21
N MET A 153 10.88 -2.97 22.82
CA MET A 153 11.39 -4.12 23.57
C MET A 153 12.23 -3.73 24.80
N ARG A 154 12.55 -2.43 24.97
CA ARG A 154 13.21 -1.92 26.18
C ARG A 154 12.41 -2.17 27.46
N ASP A 155 11.09 -2.26 27.33
CA ASP A 155 10.16 -2.47 28.43
C ASP A 155 10.24 -3.92 28.98
N PHE A 156 11.05 -4.79 28.34
CA PHE A 156 11.17 -6.22 28.62
C PHE A 156 12.64 -6.63 28.80
N PRO A 157 13.25 -6.49 29.99
CA PRO A 157 14.62 -6.93 30.24
C PRO A 157 14.80 -8.44 30.02
N LEU A 158 15.88 -8.87 29.36
CA LEU A 158 16.12 -10.30 29.06
C LEU A 158 16.37 -11.10 30.34
N CYS A 159 15.74 -12.27 30.46
CA CYS A 159 16.12 -13.26 31.48
C CYS A 159 17.50 -13.87 31.14
N GLU A 160 18.13 -14.51 32.13
CA GLU A 160 19.47 -15.12 32.02
C GLU A 160 19.65 -15.96 30.74
N VAL A 161 18.77 -16.94 30.50
CA VAL A 161 18.85 -17.82 29.32
C VAL A 161 18.72 -17.04 28.00
N CYS A 162 17.84 -16.04 27.92
CA CYS A 162 17.73 -15.22 26.71
C CYS A 162 18.94 -14.30 26.53
N LEU A 163 19.58 -13.87 27.61
CA LEU A 163 20.80 -13.08 27.58
C LEU A 163 22.00 -13.92 27.12
N GLU A 164 22.07 -15.18 27.53
CA GLU A 164 23.06 -16.15 27.04
C GLU A 164 22.93 -16.34 25.53
N GLU A 165 21.74 -16.66 25.01
CA GLU A 165 21.49 -16.75 23.56
C GLU A 165 21.80 -15.43 22.84
N TYR A 166 21.46 -14.28 23.43
CA TYR A 166 21.70 -12.96 22.85
C TYR A 166 23.19 -12.64 22.72
N LYS A 167 24.02 -13.16 23.63
CA LYS A 167 25.49 -12.97 23.66
C LYS A 167 26.26 -14.09 22.96
N ASN A 168 25.66 -15.25 22.74
CA ASN A 168 26.32 -16.41 22.14
C ASN A 168 26.39 -16.30 20.61
N PRO A 169 27.59 -16.17 19.99
CA PRO A 169 27.72 -16.02 18.54
C PRO A 169 27.29 -17.24 17.71
N LEU A 170 27.20 -18.41 18.34
CA LEU A 170 26.73 -19.64 17.71
C LEU A 170 25.20 -19.76 17.73
N ASP A 171 24.52 -18.93 18.51
CA ASP A 171 23.05 -18.93 18.59
C ASP A 171 22.44 -18.08 17.48
N ARG A 172 21.32 -18.55 16.91
CA ARG A 172 20.54 -17.81 15.90
C ARG A 172 19.92 -16.51 16.42
N ARG A 173 19.92 -16.31 17.74
CA ARG A 173 19.42 -15.12 18.44
C ARG A 173 20.54 -14.19 18.91
N PHE A 174 21.78 -14.43 18.51
CA PHE A 174 22.89 -13.51 18.73
C PHE A 174 22.53 -12.10 18.24
N HIS A 175 22.52 -11.11 19.14
CA HIS A 175 22.05 -9.74 18.89
C HIS A 175 20.65 -9.60 18.25
N ALA A 176 19.74 -10.56 18.45
CA ALA A 176 18.35 -10.43 18.04
C ALA A 176 17.61 -9.45 18.96
N GLN A 177 17.47 -8.20 18.53
CA GLN A 177 16.90 -7.12 19.36
C GLN A 177 15.47 -7.40 19.85
N ALA A 178 14.68 -8.14 19.07
CA ALA A 178 13.31 -8.56 19.41
C ALA A 178 13.23 -9.90 20.16
N THR A 179 14.36 -10.52 20.54
CA THR A 179 14.35 -11.81 21.25
C THR A 179 13.67 -11.67 22.61
N CYS A 180 12.90 -12.69 22.97
CA CYS A 180 12.28 -12.85 24.28
C CYS A 180 11.75 -14.30 24.44
N CYS A 181 11.13 -14.57 25.59
CA CYS A 181 10.48 -15.85 25.92
C CYS A 181 9.33 -15.61 26.92
N PRO A 182 8.54 -16.64 27.29
CA PRO A 182 7.45 -16.50 28.25
C PRO A 182 7.83 -15.90 29.61
N LYS A 183 9.10 -15.99 30.03
CA LYS A 183 9.59 -15.45 31.31
C LYS A 183 9.83 -13.94 31.29
N CYS A 184 10.41 -13.42 30.20
CA CYS A 184 10.88 -12.03 30.12
C CYS A 184 10.15 -11.15 29.11
N GLY A 185 9.42 -11.77 28.18
CA GLY A 185 8.82 -11.07 27.07
C GLY A 185 7.40 -10.57 27.32
N PRO A 186 6.78 -10.02 26.26
CA PRO A 186 5.39 -9.59 26.29
C PRO A 186 4.44 -10.75 26.61
N LYS A 187 3.28 -10.39 27.16
CA LYS A 187 2.17 -11.28 27.47
C LYS A 187 0.94 -10.89 26.67
N VAL A 188 0.22 -11.90 26.20
CA VAL A 188 -1.13 -11.77 25.65
C VAL A 188 -2.13 -11.85 26.79
N PHE A 189 -3.23 -11.13 26.70
CA PHE A 189 -4.35 -11.20 27.63
C PHE A 189 -5.66 -10.97 26.88
N LEU A 190 -6.72 -11.64 27.33
CA LEU A 190 -8.07 -11.52 26.80
C LEU A 190 -8.89 -10.67 27.79
N THR A 191 -9.54 -9.63 27.29
CA THR A 191 -10.44 -8.80 28.10
C THR A 191 -11.86 -8.84 27.58
N ASP A 192 -12.80 -8.50 28.46
CA ASP A 192 -14.15 -8.12 28.09
C ASP A 192 -14.20 -6.72 27.45
N GLU A 193 -15.40 -6.22 27.16
CA GLU A 193 -15.64 -4.88 26.60
C GLU A 193 -15.37 -3.71 27.57
N ASN A 194 -15.21 -3.99 28.87
CA ASN A 194 -14.88 -3.00 29.88
C ASN A 194 -13.38 -2.94 30.19
N GLY A 195 -12.60 -3.85 29.59
CA GLY A 195 -11.16 -3.95 29.79
C GLY A 195 -10.77 -4.81 31.00
N GLU A 196 -11.70 -5.55 31.59
CA GLU A 196 -11.40 -6.51 32.64
C GLU A 196 -10.68 -7.72 32.04
N VAL A 197 -9.49 -8.03 32.57
CA VAL A 197 -8.68 -9.17 32.10
C VAL A 197 -9.31 -10.46 32.60
N LEU A 198 -9.81 -11.28 31.67
CA LEU A 198 -10.45 -12.56 31.94
C LEU A 198 -9.41 -13.69 31.98
N TYR A 199 -8.46 -13.66 31.04
CA TYR A 199 -7.45 -14.70 30.86
C TYR A 199 -6.12 -14.10 30.42
N GLU A 200 -5.01 -14.78 30.70
CA GLU A 200 -3.67 -14.37 30.29
C GLU A 200 -2.91 -15.50 29.57
N LYS A 201 -1.84 -15.13 28.85
CA LYS A 201 -0.89 -16.05 28.21
C LYS A 201 -1.57 -17.01 27.22
N ASP A 202 -1.23 -18.30 27.25
CA ASP A 202 -1.76 -19.30 26.31
C ASP A 202 -3.25 -19.56 26.53
N GLU A 203 -3.74 -19.45 27.77
CA GLU A 203 -5.16 -19.61 28.09
C GLU A 203 -6.00 -18.53 27.40
N ALA A 204 -5.53 -17.28 27.39
CA ALA A 204 -6.17 -16.20 26.65
C ALA A 204 -6.34 -16.50 25.15
N ILE A 205 -5.35 -17.17 24.54
CA ILE A 205 -5.39 -17.54 23.13
C ILE A 205 -6.40 -18.68 22.92
N ASN A 206 -6.36 -19.71 23.77
CA ASN A 206 -7.28 -20.85 23.66
C ASN A 206 -8.75 -20.42 23.86
N GLU A 207 -9.03 -19.53 24.81
CA GLU A 207 -10.37 -18.97 24.99
C GLU A 207 -10.79 -18.06 23.84
N ALA A 208 -9.87 -17.26 23.28
CA ALA A 208 -10.16 -16.47 22.09
C ALA A 208 -10.56 -17.33 20.89
N ILE A 209 -9.92 -18.50 20.69
CA ILE A 209 -10.29 -19.47 19.65
C ILE A 209 -11.72 -19.96 19.87
N LYS A 210 -12.06 -20.39 21.10
CA LYS A 210 -13.42 -20.85 21.42
C LYS A 210 -14.48 -19.79 21.17
N LEU A 211 -14.20 -18.54 21.54
CA LEU A 211 -15.11 -17.41 21.31
C LEU A 211 -15.30 -17.14 19.81
N LEU A 212 -14.22 -17.13 19.04
CA LEU A 212 -14.28 -17.00 17.58
C LEU A 212 -15.06 -18.15 16.93
N GLU A 213 -14.81 -19.39 17.34
CA GLU A 213 -15.54 -20.58 16.86
C GLU A 213 -17.04 -20.50 17.19
N GLY A 214 -17.37 -19.92 18.35
CA GLY A 214 -18.73 -19.60 18.79
C GLY A 214 -19.36 -18.37 18.15
N GLY A 215 -18.73 -17.77 17.13
CA GLY A 215 -19.31 -16.68 16.34
C GLY A 215 -19.13 -15.28 16.93
N LYS A 216 -18.26 -15.10 17.93
CA LYS A 216 -17.95 -13.77 18.48
C LYS A 216 -16.99 -12.99 17.58
N ILE A 217 -17.09 -11.66 17.66
CA ILE A 217 -16.20 -10.71 16.98
C ILE A 217 -15.14 -10.26 17.99
N LEU A 218 -13.87 -10.53 17.70
CA LEU A 218 -12.75 -10.16 18.57
C LEU A 218 -11.92 -9.03 17.97
N ALA A 219 -11.48 -8.10 18.80
CA ALA A 219 -10.38 -7.19 18.46
C ALA A 219 -9.06 -7.85 18.83
N VAL A 220 -8.21 -8.15 17.83
CA VAL A 220 -6.91 -8.80 18.01
C VAL A 220 -5.80 -7.82 17.73
N LYS A 221 -4.94 -7.57 18.72
CA LYS A 221 -3.78 -6.70 18.56
C LYS A 221 -2.66 -7.44 17.82
N GLY A 222 -2.36 -6.98 16.61
CA GLY A 222 -1.31 -7.51 15.72
C GLY A 222 0.03 -6.80 15.87
N ILE A 223 0.85 -6.83 14.82
CA ILE A 223 2.18 -6.20 14.81
C ILE A 223 2.12 -4.70 14.55
N GLY A 224 1.37 -4.29 13.51
CA GLY A 224 1.29 -2.89 13.06
C GLY A 224 0.03 -2.14 13.51
N GLY A 225 -0.91 -2.83 14.15
CA GLY A 225 -2.13 -2.28 14.74
C GLY A 225 -3.10 -3.42 15.07
N THR A 226 -4.39 -3.12 15.09
CA THR A 226 -5.44 -4.05 15.54
C THR A 226 -6.34 -4.50 14.40
N HIS A 227 -6.72 -5.76 14.42
CA HIS A 227 -7.70 -6.37 13.51
C HIS A 227 -9.01 -6.65 14.23
N LEU A 228 -10.13 -6.53 13.53
CA LEU A 228 -11.39 -7.16 13.90
C LEU A 228 -11.47 -8.53 13.22
N VAL A 229 -11.72 -9.54 14.03
CA VAL A 229 -11.62 -10.95 13.66
C VAL A 229 -12.93 -11.66 13.94
N CYS A 230 -13.45 -12.36 12.93
CA CYS A 230 -14.65 -13.19 13.08
C CYS A 230 -14.66 -14.31 12.03
N LYS A 231 -15.64 -15.21 12.13
CA LYS A 231 -15.85 -16.30 11.18
C LYS A 231 -16.14 -15.78 9.77
N VAL A 232 -15.81 -16.60 8.78
CA VAL A 232 -16.04 -16.29 7.36
C VAL A 232 -17.32 -16.92 6.81
N ASN A 233 -17.86 -17.95 7.46
CA ASN A 233 -18.95 -18.80 6.96
C ASN A 233 -20.33 -18.49 7.59
N ASP A 234 -20.40 -17.52 8.49
CA ASP A 234 -21.62 -17.14 9.21
C ASP A 234 -22.15 -15.79 8.70
N ASP A 235 -23.30 -15.83 8.00
CA ASP A 235 -23.94 -14.65 7.43
C ASP A 235 -24.30 -13.61 8.50
N GLU A 236 -24.81 -14.03 9.67
CA GLU A 236 -25.28 -13.12 10.72
C GLU A 236 -24.10 -12.39 11.37
N VAL A 237 -23.01 -13.11 11.63
CA VAL A 237 -21.78 -12.53 12.21
C VAL A 237 -21.15 -11.53 11.23
N VAL A 238 -21.05 -11.89 9.95
CA VAL A 238 -20.47 -11.01 8.91
C VAL A 238 -21.32 -9.74 8.76
N LEU A 239 -22.64 -9.88 8.68
CA LEU A 239 -23.56 -8.74 8.56
C LEU A 239 -23.53 -7.85 9.81
N THR A 240 -23.39 -8.43 11.00
CA THR A 240 -23.22 -7.69 12.26
C THR A 240 -21.94 -6.85 12.22
N LEU A 241 -20.81 -7.45 11.84
CA LEU A 241 -19.54 -6.73 11.69
C LEU A 241 -19.65 -5.58 10.68
N ARG A 242 -20.30 -5.81 9.53
CA ARG A 242 -20.53 -4.76 8.51
C ARG A 242 -21.33 -3.58 9.05
N LYS A 243 -22.42 -3.87 9.77
CA LYS A 243 -23.28 -2.86 10.38
C LYS A 243 -22.50 -2.03 11.39
N MET A 244 -21.75 -2.67 12.29
CA MET A 244 -20.97 -1.98 13.32
C MET A 244 -19.84 -1.13 12.74
N LEU A 245 -19.21 -1.58 11.65
CA LEU A 245 -18.15 -0.83 10.98
C LEU A 245 -18.66 0.27 10.02
N GLY A 246 -19.95 0.30 9.70
CA GLY A 246 -20.47 1.14 8.62
C GLY A 246 -19.85 0.79 7.25
N ARG A 247 -19.49 -0.48 7.04
CA ARG A 247 -18.87 -1.00 5.80
C ARG A 247 -19.83 -1.98 5.11
N PRO A 248 -20.85 -1.49 4.40
CA PRO A 248 -21.91 -2.35 3.88
C PRO A 248 -21.43 -3.30 2.76
N SER A 249 -20.50 -2.86 1.90
CA SER A 249 -20.09 -3.66 0.72
C SER A 249 -18.59 -3.76 0.49
N GLN A 250 -17.75 -3.00 1.20
CA GLN A 250 -16.29 -3.11 1.05
C GLN A 250 -15.84 -4.56 1.30
N PRO A 251 -15.08 -5.20 0.38
CA PRO A 251 -14.59 -6.56 0.58
C PRO A 251 -13.72 -6.64 1.84
N PHE A 252 -13.97 -7.66 2.67
CA PHE A 252 -13.10 -7.93 3.80
C PHE A 252 -11.88 -8.74 3.36
N ALA A 253 -10.72 -8.42 3.93
CA ALA A 253 -9.56 -9.29 3.85
C ALA A 253 -9.75 -10.49 4.78
N VAL A 254 -9.23 -11.65 4.37
CA VAL A 254 -9.29 -12.89 5.13
C VAL A 254 -7.89 -13.43 5.35
N MET A 255 -7.67 -14.01 6.51
CA MET A 255 -6.45 -14.75 6.81
C MET A 255 -6.74 -16.24 6.71
N SER A 256 -5.86 -17.01 6.08
CA SER A 256 -5.99 -18.47 5.94
C SER A 256 -4.63 -19.15 5.98
N LYS A 257 -4.56 -20.42 6.41
CA LYS A 257 -3.36 -21.25 6.24
C LYS A 257 -3.19 -21.63 4.78
N LEU A 258 -1.94 -21.78 4.34
CA LEU A 258 -1.61 -22.07 2.95
C LEU A 258 -2.31 -23.34 2.41
N GLU A 259 -2.41 -24.37 3.24
CA GLU A 259 -3.05 -25.65 2.89
C GLU A 259 -4.53 -25.56 2.54
N TYR A 260 -5.23 -24.52 2.97
CA TYR A 260 -6.67 -24.32 2.70
C TYR A 260 -6.94 -23.40 1.50
N LEU A 261 -5.91 -22.77 0.93
CA LEU A 261 -6.07 -21.72 -0.05
C LEU A 261 -6.81 -22.20 -1.32
N SER A 262 -6.52 -23.41 -1.78
CA SER A 262 -7.15 -24.02 -2.96
C SER A 262 -8.62 -24.38 -2.77
N LEU A 263 -9.13 -24.39 -1.54
CA LEU A 263 -10.54 -24.66 -1.26
C LEU A 263 -11.45 -23.54 -1.77
N PHE A 264 -10.98 -22.30 -1.81
CA PHE A 264 -11.83 -21.13 -2.10
C PHE A 264 -11.25 -20.12 -3.10
N ALA A 265 -9.99 -20.24 -3.51
CA ALA A 265 -9.33 -19.30 -4.41
C ALA A 265 -8.53 -19.98 -5.53
N GLU A 266 -8.47 -19.32 -6.68
CA GLU A 266 -7.55 -19.61 -7.78
C GLU A 266 -6.33 -18.66 -7.68
N TYR A 267 -5.13 -19.19 -7.90
CA TYR A 267 -3.88 -18.42 -7.84
C TYR A 267 -2.82 -19.01 -8.78
N GLY A 268 -1.99 -18.14 -9.35
CA GLY A 268 -0.77 -18.54 -10.08
C GLY A 268 0.50 -18.43 -9.24
N ASP A 269 1.64 -18.79 -9.84
CA ASP A 269 2.93 -18.87 -9.15
C ASP A 269 3.36 -17.53 -8.53
N GLU A 270 3.30 -16.42 -9.28
CA GLU A 270 3.69 -15.09 -8.76
C GLU A 270 2.82 -14.62 -7.57
N GLU A 271 1.53 -14.96 -7.57
CA GLU A 271 0.61 -14.62 -6.48
C GLU A 271 0.94 -15.45 -5.24
N LEU A 272 1.24 -16.75 -5.41
CA LEU A 272 1.68 -17.64 -4.35
C LEU A 272 3.02 -17.19 -3.76
N GLU A 273 4.02 -16.90 -4.60
CA GLU A 273 5.33 -16.38 -4.19
C GLU A 273 5.19 -15.11 -3.36
N THR A 274 4.29 -14.22 -3.78
CA THR A 274 3.98 -12.98 -3.04
C THR A 274 3.36 -13.27 -1.68
N LEU A 275 2.40 -14.20 -1.60
CA LEU A 275 1.75 -14.64 -0.36
C LEU A 275 2.72 -15.30 0.63
N ILE A 276 3.64 -16.12 0.15
CA ILE A 276 4.61 -16.84 1.01
C ILE A 276 5.83 -16.00 1.38
N SER A 277 6.03 -14.86 0.70
CA SER A 277 7.14 -13.95 0.98
C SER A 277 7.22 -13.56 2.46
N PRO A 278 8.42 -13.23 2.98
CA PRO A 278 8.56 -12.73 4.35
C PRO A 278 7.72 -11.47 4.63
N ARG A 279 7.27 -10.76 3.60
CA ARG A 279 6.44 -9.55 3.71
C ARG A 279 4.97 -9.87 3.99
N ARG A 280 4.48 -11.06 3.62
CA ARG A 280 3.09 -11.54 3.84
C ARG A 280 2.00 -10.48 3.56
N PRO A 281 1.97 -9.84 2.38
CA PRO A 281 0.90 -8.89 2.06
C PRO A 281 -0.46 -9.60 1.93
N ILE A 282 -1.53 -8.83 1.90
CA ILE A 282 -2.81 -9.27 1.36
C ILE A 282 -2.68 -9.34 -0.17
N VAL A 283 -3.01 -10.48 -0.77
CA VAL A 283 -3.07 -10.65 -2.22
C VAL A 283 -4.52 -10.85 -2.64
N VAL A 284 -4.96 -10.06 -3.62
CA VAL A 284 -6.30 -10.15 -4.20
C VAL A 284 -6.34 -11.29 -5.20
N LEU A 285 -6.95 -12.40 -4.81
CA LEU A 285 -7.08 -13.62 -5.60
C LEU A 285 -8.47 -13.73 -6.22
N LYS A 286 -8.57 -14.47 -7.31
CA LYS A 286 -9.85 -14.82 -7.92
C LYS A 286 -10.53 -15.92 -7.11
N LYS A 287 -11.85 -15.81 -6.93
CA LYS A 287 -12.65 -16.86 -6.28
C LYS A 287 -12.79 -18.06 -7.20
N ASN A 288 -12.61 -19.27 -6.66
CA ASN A 288 -12.94 -20.49 -7.39
C ASN A 288 -14.45 -20.77 -7.31
N ASP A 289 -14.91 -21.81 -7.99
CA ASP A 289 -16.34 -22.16 -8.03
C ASP A 289 -16.86 -22.73 -6.68
N ASP A 290 -15.96 -23.17 -5.80
CA ASP A 290 -16.26 -23.73 -4.47
C ASP A 290 -16.32 -22.69 -3.35
N TYR A 291 -15.97 -21.42 -3.62
CA TYR A 291 -15.91 -20.34 -2.63
C TYR A 291 -17.16 -20.26 -1.73
N ASN A 292 -18.35 -20.35 -2.32
CA ASN A 292 -19.62 -20.23 -1.59
C ASN A 292 -19.93 -21.43 -0.67
N LYS A 293 -19.18 -22.54 -0.76
CA LYS A 293 -19.28 -23.66 0.19
C LYS A 293 -18.64 -23.33 1.54
N TYR A 294 -17.70 -22.39 1.54
CA TYR A 294 -16.81 -22.10 2.65
C TYR A 294 -16.99 -20.70 3.22
N PHE A 295 -17.48 -19.76 2.41
CA PHE A 295 -17.59 -18.36 2.77
C PHE A 295 -19.03 -17.87 2.64
N SER A 296 -19.43 -17.02 3.57
CA SER A 296 -20.57 -16.14 3.40
C SER A 296 -20.36 -15.26 2.16
N LYS A 297 -21.41 -15.13 1.35
CA LYS A 297 -21.43 -14.21 0.20
C LYS A 297 -21.23 -12.75 0.61
N TYR A 298 -21.45 -12.41 1.88
CA TYR A 298 -21.26 -11.07 2.41
C TYR A 298 -19.80 -10.76 2.74
N VAL A 299 -18.86 -11.72 2.71
CA VAL A 299 -17.44 -11.41 2.94
C VAL A 299 -16.87 -10.55 1.80
N SER A 300 -17.16 -10.91 0.55
CA SER A 300 -16.81 -10.15 -0.65
C SER A 300 -17.92 -10.29 -1.68
N ASN A 301 -18.37 -9.15 -2.23
CA ASN A 301 -19.35 -9.09 -3.30
C ASN A 301 -18.73 -9.01 -4.71
N LEU A 302 -17.41 -9.23 -4.81
CA LEU A 302 -16.67 -9.21 -6.07
C LEU A 302 -16.40 -10.64 -6.58
N ASP A 303 -15.82 -10.77 -7.77
CA ASP A 303 -15.25 -12.02 -8.29
C ASP A 303 -13.92 -12.41 -7.61
N THR A 304 -13.43 -11.55 -6.71
CA THR A 304 -12.13 -11.67 -6.03
C THR A 304 -12.25 -11.60 -4.50
N ILE A 305 -11.22 -12.06 -3.81
CA ILE A 305 -11.08 -12.03 -2.34
C ILE A 305 -9.64 -11.65 -1.96
N GLY A 306 -9.49 -10.76 -0.98
CA GLY A 306 -8.19 -10.39 -0.43
C GLY A 306 -7.74 -11.42 0.60
N VAL A 307 -6.65 -12.14 0.34
CA VAL A 307 -6.15 -13.20 1.21
C VAL A 307 -4.78 -12.84 1.78
N MET A 308 -4.56 -13.10 3.06
CA MET A 308 -3.24 -13.04 3.68
C MET A 308 -2.93 -14.35 4.43
N LEU A 309 -1.65 -14.65 4.60
CA LEU A 309 -1.20 -15.78 5.41
C LEU A 309 -0.81 -15.30 6.83
N PRO A 310 -0.89 -16.17 7.86
CA PRO A 310 -0.40 -15.86 9.19
C PRO A 310 1.04 -15.35 9.15
N TYR A 311 1.29 -14.21 9.78
CA TYR A 311 2.60 -13.55 9.74
C TYR A 311 3.24 -13.35 11.12
N SER A 312 2.50 -13.60 12.20
CA SER A 312 3.01 -13.51 13.58
C SER A 312 2.69 -14.78 14.35
N GLY A 313 3.44 -15.09 15.41
CA GLY A 313 3.18 -16.25 16.25
C GLY A 313 1.75 -16.27 16.79
N LEU A 314 1.23 -15.11 17.22
CA LEU A 314 -0.17 -14.97 17.64
C LEU A 314 -1.16 -15.38 16.53
N HIS A 315 -0.92 -14.94 15.29
CA HIS A 315 -1.79 -15.31 14.17
C HIS A 315 -1.77 -16.81 13.91
N TYR A 316 -0.60 -17.46 13.95
CA TYR A 316 -0.52 -18.91 13.78
C TYR A 316 -1.28 -19.67 14.87
N LEU A 317 -1.21 -19.19 16.12
CA LEU A 317 -1.86 -19.84 17.26
C LEU A 317 -3.39 -19.70 17.24
N LEU A 318 -3.95 -18.70 16.56
CA LEU A 318 -5.40 -18.53 16.42
C LEU A 318 -6.07 -19.59 15.51
N PHE A 319 -5.30 -20.28 14.68
CA PHE A 319 -5.85 -21.28 13.76
C PHE A 319 -5.79 -22.69 14.36
N ASP A 320 -6.92 -23.17 14.87
CA ASP A 320 -7.15 -24.58 15.20
C ASP A 320 -7.85 -25.32 14.03
N LYS A 321 -9.19 -25.24 13.95
CA LYS A 321 -10.01 -25.96 12.96
C LYS A 321 -10.56 -25.12 11.81
N GLU A 322 -10.65 -23.81 12.00
CA GLU A 322 -11.22 -22.91 11.00
C GLU A 322 -10.26 -22.75 9.81
N ILE A 323 -10.81 -22.78 8.59
CA ILE A 323 -10.01 -22.66 7.36
C ILE A 323 -9.58 -21.21 7.10
N ALA A 324 -10.34 -20.24 7.59
CA ALA A 324 -10.08 -18.81 7.42
C ALA A 324 -10.82 -17.98 8.48
N TYR A 325 -10.27 -16.81 8.78
CA TYR A 325 -10.95 -15.76 9.54
C TYR A 325 -10.99 -14.45 8.74
N ILE A 326 -12.04 -13.66 8.93
CA ILE A 326 -11.99 -12.24 8.52
C ILE A 326 -10.91 -11.56 9.34
N MET A 327 -10.08 -10.76 8.70
CA MET A 327 -8.97 -10.05 9.32
C MET A 327 -8.94 -8.62 8.80
N THR A 328 -9.93 -7.82 9.21
CA THR A 328 -10.07 -6.43 8.73
C THR A 328 -9.45 -5.45 9.72
N SER A 329 -8.81 -4.39 9.23
CA SER A 329 -8.28 -3.33 10.08
C SER A 329 -9.37 -2.74 10.97
N ALA A 330 -9.07 -2.61 12.26
CA ALA A 330 -9.99 -2.10 13.27
C ALA A 330 -10.05 -0.57 13.22
N ASN A 331 -10.72 -0.03 12.20
CA ASN A 331 -10.93 1.40 12.02
C ASN A 331 -12.31 1.69 11.43
N LEU A 332 -12.92 2.79 11.86
CA LEU A 332 -14.04 3.34 11.14
C LEU A 332 -13.58 3.89 9.77
N PRO A 333 -14.45 3.93 8.76
CA PRO A 333 -14.10 4.43 7.43
C PRO A 333 -13.41 5.79 7.46
N GLY A 334 -12.21 5.86 6.86
CA GLY A 334 -11.41 7.07 6.76
C GLY A 334 -10.55 7.41 7.98
N LEU A 335 -10.72 6.72 9.12
CA LEU A 335 -9.86 6.87 10.30
C LEU A 335 -8.68 5.90 10.25
N PRO A 336 -7.56 6.21 10.93
CA PRO A 336 -6.41 5.34 10.93
C PRO A 336 -6.58 4.19 11.95
N MET A 337 -5.91 3.06 11.74
CA MET A 337 -6.01 1.84 12.58
C MET A 337 -5.56 2.05 14.03
N VAL A 338 -6.38 1.73 15.03
CA VAL A 338 -6.00 1.88 16.44
C VAL A 338 -4.84 0.95 16.82
N LYS A 339 -3.96 1.41 17.73
CA LYS A 339 -2.74 0.66 18.12
C LYS A 339 -2.49 0.56 19.63
N ASP A 340 -2.97 1.52 20.42
CA ASP A 340 -2.76 1.58 21.86
C ASP A 340 -3.94 0.94 22.60
N ASN A 341 -3.68 0.18 23.66
CA ASN A 341 -4.70 -0.68 24.31
C ASN A 341 -5.92 0.12 24.78
N ASP A 342 -5.71 1.26 25.41
CA ASP A 342 -6.79 2.11 25.90
C ASP A 342 -7.64 2.69 24.76
N GLU A 343 -6.99 3.05 23.65
CA GLU A 343 -7.67 3.53 22.45
C GLU A 343 -8.46 2.40 21.78
N ILE A 344 -7.90 1.19 21.73
CA ILE A 344 -8.54 -0.01 21.19
C ILE A 344 -9.83 -0.31 21.95
N LEU A 345 -9.76 -0.39 23.28
CA LEU A 345 -10.92 -0.64 24.13
C LEU A 345 -11.97 0.46 23.95
N LYS A 346 -11.56 1.74 24.01
CA LYS A 346 -12.48 2.87 23.90
C LYS A 346 -13.18 2.97 22.55
N LYS A 347 -12.44 2.82 21.44
CA LYS A 347 -12.97 3.04 20.08
C LYS A 347 -13.71 1.85 19.51
N LEU A 348 -13.41 0.63 19.97
CA LEU A 348 -14.07 -0.59 19.47
C LEU A 348 -15.09 -1.15 20.46
N LYS A 349 -15.35 -0.45 21.57
CA LYS A 349 -16.47 -0.77 22.47
C LYS A 349 -17.79 -0.77 21.69
N GLY A 350 -18.57 -1.84 21.83
CA GLY A 350 -19.81 -2.06 21.07
C GLY A 350 -19.61 -2.52 19.62
N ILE A 351 -18.35 -2.70 19.17
CA ILE A 351 -18.02 -3.31 17.87
C ILE A 351 -17.46 -4.72 18.07
N ALA A 352 -16.46 -4.86 18.94
CA ALA A 352 -15.90 -6.16 19.33
C ALA A 352 -16.54 -6.63 20.64
N ASP A 353 -16.84 -7.93 20.72
CA ASP A 353 -17.34 -8.58 21.92
C ASP A 353 -16.22 -8.76 22.97
N TYR A 354 -15.01 -9.08 22.50
CA TYR A 354 -13.84 -9.33 23.34
C TYR A 354 -12.55 -8.81 22.69
N PHE A 355 -11.50 -8.67 23.49
CA PHE A 355 -10.26 -8.04 23.08
C PHE A 355 -9.06 -8.90 23.42
N LEU A 356 -8.38 -9.44 22.41
CA LEU A 356 -7.13 -10.18 22.58
C LEU A 356 -5.96 -9.22 22.37
N LEU A 357 -5.42 -8.70 23.48
CA LEU A 357 -4.43 -7.64 23.50
C LEU A 357 -3.08 -8.12 24.02
N HIS A 358 -2.08 -7.26 23.93
CA HIS A 358 -0.77 -7.50 24.52
C HIS A 358 -0.07 -6.22 24.96
N ASN A 359 0.90 -6.38 25.86
CA ASN A 359 1.65 -5.27 26.47
C ASN A 359 2.88 -4.79 25.66
N ARG A 360 3.21 -5.41 24.52
CA ARG A 360 4.19 -4.80 23.59
C ARG A 360 3.59 -3.56 22.91
N ARG A 361 4.22 -2.40 23.07
CA ARG A 361 3.80 -1.16 22.39
C ARG A 361 4.06 -1.25 20.88
N ILE A 362 3.12 -0.73 20.10
CA ILE A 362 3.26 -0.50 18.66
C ILE A 362 3.62 0.98 18.50
N ILE A 363 4.83 1.25 18.02
CA ILE A 363 5.34 2.62 17.88
C ILE A 363 4.82 3.20 16.57
N ASN A 364 5.11 2.52 15.47
CA ASN A 364 4.69 2.94 14.14
C ASN A 364 3.51 2.09 13.70
N ARG A 365 2.37 2.76 13.50
CA ARG A 365 1.18 2.15 12.90
C ARG A 365 1.55 1.71 11.48
N CYS A 366 1.11 0.52 11.08
CA CYS A 366 1.46 -0.02 9.78
C CYS A 366 0.37 -0.98 9.30
N ASP A 367 -0.54 -0.48 8.47
CA ASP A 367 -1.60 -1.28 7.84
C ASP A 367 -0.99 -2.38 6.95
N ASP A 368 -1.74 -3.47 6.76
CA ASP A 368 -1.34 -4.53 5.83
C ASP A 368 -1.25 -3.99 4.40
N SER A 369 -0.16 -4.32 3.72
CA SER A 369 -0.02 -4.05 2.28
C SER A 369 -1.02 -4.89 1.48
N VAL A 370 -1.53 -4.35 0.39
CA VAL A 370 -2.49 -5.03 -0.50
C VAL A 370 -1.96 -5.00 -1.92
N MET A 371 -1.93 -6.16 -2.57
CA MET A 371 -1.43 -6.34 -3.93
C MET A 371 -2.44 -7.09 -4.80
N LYS A 372 -2.49 -6.77 -6.10
CA LYS A 372 -3.33 -7.44 -7.11
C LYS A 372 -2.46 -7.73 -8.34
N LYS A 373 -2.72 -8.83 -9.04
CA LYS A 373 -2.07 -9.12 -10.32
C LYS A 373 -2.82 -8.46 -11.48
N ILE A 374 -2.14 -7.59 -12.24
CA ILE A 374 -2.67 -6.93 -13.44
C ILE A 374 -1.54 -6.83 -14.46
N ASN A 375 -1.83 -7.03 -15.76
CA ASN A 375 -0.81 -6.95 -16.81
C ASN A 375 0.40 -7.86 -16.54
N ASN A 376 0.15 -9.07 -16.01
CA ASN A 376 1.17 -10.02 -15.56
C ASN A 376 2.20 -9.43 -14.57
N ARG A 377 1.77 -8.49 -13.74
CA ARG A 377 2.60 -7.89 -12.68
C ARG A 377 1.84 -7.81 -11.38
N MET A 378 2.53 -8.07 -10.27
CA MET A 378 2.03 -7.77 -8.94
C MET A 378 2.16 -6.27 -8.69
N ILE A 379 1.03 -5.58 -8.52
CA ILE A 379 0.98 -4.13 -8.28
C ILE A 379 0.40 -3.83 -6.90
N PHE A 380 0.80 -2.70 -6.32
CA PHE A 380 0.29 -2.26 -5.02
C PHE A 380 -1.04 -1.52 -5.15
N LEU A 381 -2.09 -2.06 -4.54
CA LEU A 381 -3.26 -1.26 -4.19
C LEU A 381 -2.97 -0.41 -2.93
N ARG A 382 -2.14 -0.95 -2.03
CA ARG A 382 -1.67 -0.30 -0.82
C ARG A 382 -0.26 -0.77 -0.48
N ARG A 383 0.69 0.15 -0.42
CA ARG A 383 2.07 -0.11 0.02
C ARG A 383 2.27 0.32 1.48
N SER A 384 2.48 -0.63 2.39
CA SER A 384 2.54 -0.39 3.83
C SER A 384 3.39 -1.47 4.54
N ARG A 385 2.81 -2.32 5.41
CA ARG A 385 3.55 -3.35 6.17
C ARG A 385 4.35 -4.28 5.26
N GLY A 386 5.57 -4.57 5.67
CA GLY A 386 6.50 -5.40 4.90
C GLY A 386 7.24 -4.63 3.81
N PHE A 387 6.94 -3.35 3.58
CA PHE A 387 7.61 -2.50 2.59
C PHE A 387 8.02 -1.15 3.15
N ALA A 388 7.19 -0.48 3.94
CA ALA A 388 7.60 0.71 4.67
C ALA A 388 8.57 0.33 5.82
N PRO A 389 9.66 1.08 6.03
CA PRO A 389 10.04 2.36 5.40
C PRO A 389 11.13 2.18 4.33
N GLU A 390 11.28 1.00 3.73
CA GLU A 390 12.31 0.75 2.71
C GLU A 390 12.12 1.72 1.54
N PRO A 391 13.19 2.42 1.09
CA PRO A 391 13.10 3.38 0.02
C PRO A 391 12.99 2.69 -1.33
N ILE A 392 12.47 3.44 -2.30
CA ILE A 392 12.56 3.10 -3.71
C ILE A 392 13.75 3.89 -4.28
N GLU A 393 14.68 3.18 -4.91
CA GLU A 393 15.82 3.77 -5.57
C GLU A 393 15.46 4.17 -7.00
N VAL A 394 15.67 5.44 -7.33
CA VAL A 394 15.35 6.02 -8.64
C VAL A 394 16.64 6.57 -9.24
N LYS A 395 16.97 6.23 -10.49
CA LYS A 395 18.18 6.62 -11.22
C LYS A 395 18.14 8.09 -11.65
N ILE A 396 18.03 8.98 -10.66
CA ILE A 396 17.98 10.43 -10.82
C ILE A 396 18.96 11.07 -9.85
N ASN A 397 19.63 12.12 -10.29
CA ASN A 397 20.56 12.87 -9.47
C ASN A 397 19.80 13.95 -8.71
N ASN A 398 20.02 14.02 -7.39
CA ASN A 398 19.41 15.03 -6.55
C ASN A 398 20.34 15.32 -5.36
N SER A 399 20.44 16.58 -4.98
CA SER A 399 21.24 17.06 -3.84
C SER A 399 20.39 17.67 -2.73
N LYS A 400 19.08 17.85 -2.95
CA LYS A 400 18.15 18.43 -1.97
C LYS A 400 17.44 17.34 -1.17
N ASN A 401 17.13 17.62 0.09
CA ASN A 401 16.20 16.83 0.89
C ASN A 401 14.77 17.35 0.62
N ILE A 402 13.94 16.56 -0.06
CA ILE A 402 12.62 16.99 -0.54
C ILE A 402 11.53 16.24 0.24
N LEU A 403 10.59 16.97 0.84
CA LEU A 403 9.42 16.40 1.51
C LEU A 403 8.18 16.55 0.64
N CYS A 404 7.59 15.44 0.23
CA CYS A 404 6.38 15.40 -0.58
C CYS A 404 5.20 14.97 0.29
N VAL A 405 4.15 15.79 0.39
CA VAL A 405 3.04 15.57 1.33
C VAL A 405 1.88 14.73 0.75
N GLY A 406 1.95 14.38 -0.54
CA GLY A 406 0.95 13.55 -1.21
C GLY A 406 -0.40 14.24 -1.45
N GLY A 407 -1.41 13.42 -1.73
CA GLY A 407 -2.81 13.83 -1.90
C GLY A 407 -3.62 13.71 -0.61
N GLU A 408 -4.94 13.90 -0.71
CA GLU A 408 -5.83 13.82 0.45
C GLU A 408 -6.35 12.40 0.71
N LEU A 409 -6.76 11.70 -0.35
CA LEU A 409 -7.27 10.32 -0.30
C LEU A 409 -6.13 9.32 -0.44
N ASN A 410 -6.30 8.13 0.16
CA ASN A 410 -5.33 7.03 0.14
C ASN A 410 -3.87 7.48 0.35
N SER A 411 -3.69 8.48 1.22
CA SER A 411 -2.51 9.32 1.25
C SER A 411 -1.27 8.57 1.73
N THR A 412 -0.13 9.00 1.21
CA THR A 412 1.23 8.69 1.66
C THR A 412 2.05 9.98 1.57
N ALA A 413 3.09 10.12 2.39
CA ALA A 413 4.12 11.12 2.19
C ALA A 413 5.41 10.45 1.71
N CYS A 414 6.30 11.24 1.09
CA CYS A 414 7.59 10.76 0.62
C CYS A 414 8.71 11.73 1.02
N LEU A 415 9.76 11.21 1.63
CA LEU A 415 11.01 11.95 1.85
C LEU A 415 12.03 11.48 0.83
N VAL A 416 12.57 12.40 0.04
CA VAL A 416 13.59 12.12 -0.96
C VAL A 416 14.95 12.57 -0.44
N LYS A 417 15.91 11.64 -0.41
CA LYS A 417 17.33 11.93 -0.13
C LYS A 417 18.16 11.34 -1.25
N LYS A 418 18.84 12.20 -2.01
CA LYS A 418 19.56 11.78 -3.23
C LYS A 418 18.63 10.99 -4.15
N ASN A 419 18.98 9.75 -4.45
CA ASN A 419 18.25 8.82 -5.31
C ASN A 419 17.27 7.92 -4.53
N LYS A 420 17.11 8.08 -3.21
CA LYS A 420 16.26 7.24 -2.35
C LYS A 420 14.97 7.97 -1.98
N PHE A 421 13.84 7.34 -2.32
CA PHE A 421 12.49 7.83 -2.07
C PHE A 421 11.85 7.01 -0.96
N TYR A 422 11.84 7.56 0.24
CA TYR A 422 11.28 6.91 1.42
C TYR A 422 9.79 7.25 1.51
N LEU A 423 8.91 6.34 1.10
CA LEU A 423 7.48 6.51 1.33
C LEU A 423 7.13 6.14 2.78
N THR A 424 6.19 6.89 3.37
CA THR A 424 5.51 6.45 4.59
C THR A 424 4.72 5.16 4.31
N GLN A 425 4.30 4.51 5.38
CA GLN A 425 3.19 3.57 5.33
C GLN A 425 1.89 4.25 4.86
N TYR A 426 0.84 3.46 4.63
CA TYR A 426 -0.49 3.98 4.30
C TYR A 426 -1.03 4.88 5.42
N ILE A 427 -1.44 6.10 5.05
CA ILE A 427 -2.01 7.08 5.97
C ILE A 427 -3.53 7.07 5.92
N GLY A 428 -4.10 7.03 4.71
CA GLY A 428 -5.55 7.01 4.48
C GLY A 428 -6.11 8.37 4.09
N ASN A 429 -7.33 8.69 4.54
CA ASN A 429 -8.03 9.91 4.15
C ASN A 429 -7.73 11.07 5.12
N THR A 430 -6.89 11.99 4.70
CA THR A 430 -6.44 13.13 5.51
C THR A 430 -7.47 14.26 5.62
N SER A 431 -8.65 14.13 5.01
CA SER A 431 -9.78 15.04 5.29
C SER A 431 -10.31 14.86 6.72
N LYS A 432 -10.04 13.71 7.35
CA LYS A 432 -10.28 13.48 8.78
C LYS A 432 -9.11 14.00 9.61
N TYR A 433 -9.43 14.73 10.67
CA TYR A 433 -8.44 15.36 11.53
C TYR A 433 -7.45 14.37 12.16
N GLU A 434 -7.93 13.23 12.65
CA GLU A 434 -7.09 12.18 13.24
C GLU A 434 -6.11 11.59 12.23
N THR A 435 -6.56 11.40 10.98
CA THR A 435 -5.72 10.89 9.89
C THR A 435 -4.70 11.95 9.45
N PHE A 436 -5.07 13.23 9.47
CA PHE A 436 -4.16 14.33 9.25
C PHE A 436 -3.07 14.44 10.32
N CYS A 437 -3.43 14.30 11.61
CA CYS A 437 -2.44 14.23 12.69
C CYS A 437 -1.50 13.04 12.49
N TYR A 438 -2.05 11.89 12.10
CA TYR A 438 -1.25 10.71 11.77
C TYR A 438 -0.27 10.94 10.61
N LEU A 439 -0.65 11.69 9.57
CA LEU A 439 0.27 12.12 8.50
C LEU A 439 1.47 12.88 9.09
N LYS A 440 1.21 13.88 9.95
CA LYS A 440 2.28 14.68 10.58
C LYS A 440 3.21 13.80 11.41
N ASP A 441 2.66 12.91 12.22
CA ASP A 441 3.43 11.98 13.05
C ASP A 441 4.29 11.04 12.20
N ALA A 442 3.73 10.51 11.11
CA ALA A 442 4.45 9.64 10.19
C ALA A 442 5.61 10.36 9.49
N ILE A 443 5.41 11.60 9.05
CA ILE A 443 6.46 12.44 8.45
C ILE A 443 7.57 12.73 9.47
N ASN A 444 7.21 13.14 10.69
CA ASN A 444 8.18 13.42 11.76
C ASN A 444 9.01 12.18 12.09
N ASN A 445 8.36 11.02 12.19
CA ASN A 445 9.07 9.76 12.39
C ASN A 445 10.00 9.44 11.22
N LEU A 446 9.54 9.61 9.97
CA LEU A 446 10.33 9.36 8.76
C LEU A 446 11.60 10.22 8.71
N ILE A 447 11.49 11.51 9.03
CA ILE A 447 12.62 12.46 9.14
C ILE A 447 13.62 11.97 10.19
N LYS A 448 13.13 11.58 11.36
CA LYS A 448 13.95 11.07 12.47
C LYS A 448 14.70 9.80 12.09
N ILE A 449 14.01 8.80 11.53
CA ILE A 449 14.62 7.50 11.24
C ILE A 449 15.57 7.53 10.04
N THR A 450 15.43 8.51 9.15
CA THR A 450 16.33 8.71 8.00
C THR A 450 17.51 9.63 8.33
N ASN A 451 17.63 10.08 9.58
CA ASN A 451 18.63 11.05 10.05
C ASN A 451 18.71 12.28 9.13
N THR A 452 17.56 12.94 8.94
CA THR A 452 17.43 14.11 8.06
C THR A 452 17.32 15.37 8.90
N ASN A 453 18.34 16.22 8.86
CA ASN A 453 18.43 17.38 9.74
C ASN A 453 17.78 18.62 9.11
N LYS A 454 17.70 18.65 7.78
CA LYS A 454 17.12 19.77 7.02
C LYS A 454 16.24 19.29 5.88
N ILE A 455 15.10 19.95 5.70
CA ILE A 455 14.27 19.86 4.49
C ILE A 455 14.50 21.12 3.66
N ASP A 456 14.89 20.95 2.41
CA ASP A 456 15.17 22.08 1.50
C ASP A 456 13.89 22.52 0.78
N VAL A 457 13.04 21.56 0.41
CA VAL A 457 11.83 21.78 -0.39
C VAL A 457 10.69 20.95 0.17
N VAL A 458 9.49 21.54 0.20
CA VAL A 458 8.24 20.83 0.40
C VAL A 458 7.40 20.86 -0.87
N VAL A 459 6.93 19.70 -1.32
CA VAL A 459 6.12 19.52 -2.53
C VAL A 459 4.70 19.11 -2.15
N CYS A 460 3.69 19.75 -2.74
CA CYS A 460 2.29 19.41 -2.53
C CYS A 460 1.47 19.43 -3.83
N ASP A 461 0.25 18.87 -3.75
CA ASP A 461 -0.73 18.94 -4.82
C ASP A 461 -1.19 20.41 -5.04
N MET A 462 -1.55 20.74 -6.28
CA MET A 462 -2.11 22.05 -6.62
C MET A 462 -3.46 22.33 -5.96
N HIS A 463 -4.21 21.29 -5.53
CA HIS A 463 -5.50 21.48 -4.89
C HIS A 463 -5.38 22.35 -3.62
N PRO A 464 -6.02 23.54 -3.58
CA PRO A 464 -5.77 24.53 -2.54
C PRO A 464 -6.39 24.16 -1.18
N LEU A 465 -7.39 23.28 -1.16
CA LEU A 465 -8.15 22.98 0.06
C LEU A 465 -7.70 21.71 0.80
N PHE A 466 -6.79 20.92 0.23
CA PHE A 466 -6.33 19.69 0.88
C PHE A 466 -5.62 20.01 2.19
N ASN A 467 -5.85 19.18 3.21
CA ASN A 467 -5.14 19.33 4.48
C ASN A 467 -3.63 19.09 4.33
N SER A 468 -3.20 18.22 3.42
CA SER A 468 -1.79 18.04 3.07
C SER A 468 -1.19 19.32 2.46
N THR A 469 -1.89 19.98 1.54
CA THR A 469 -1.47 21.26 0.94
C THR A 469 -1.32 22.35 2.00
N LYS A 470 -2.31 22.51 2.89
CA LYS A 470 -2.24 23.46 4.02
C LYS A 470 -1.05 23.18 4.93
N PHE A 471 -0.72 21.91 5.16
CA PHE A 471 0.45 21.54 5.94
C PHE A 471 1.77 21.89 5.22
N ALA A 472 1.84 21.69 3.90
CA ALA A 472 3.00 22.13 3.13
C ALA A 472 3.18 23.66 3.19
N GLU A 473 2.10 24.43 3.12
CA GLU A 473 2.12 25.89 3.31
C GLU A 473 2.59 26.28 4.72
N GLU A 474 2.14 25.57 5.76
CA GLU A 474 2.60 25.75 7.14
C GLU A 474 4.11 25.52 7.26
N LEU A 475 4.64 24.48 6.61
CA LEU A 475 6.07 24.20 6.58
C LEU A 475 6.84 25.28 5.79
N ALA A 476 6.30 25.73 4.66
CA ALA A 476 6.91 26.77 3.84
C ALA A 476 7.02 28.11 4.59
N SER A 477 6.04 28.44 5.45
CA SER A 477 6.09 29.63 6.31
C SER A 477 7.29 29.66 7.26
N LYS A 478 7.94 28.51 7.49
CA LYS A 478 9.17 28.37 8.30
C LYS A 478 10.45 28.54 7.47
N GLY A 479 10.35 29.01 6.23
CA GLY A 479 11.49 29.29 5.34
C GLY A 479 11.89 28.11 4.43
N ILE A 480 11.02 27.11 4.26
CA ILE A 480 11.23 25.98 3.33
C ILE A 480 10.64 26.36 1.96
N GLU A 481 11.32 26.01 0.87
CA GLU A 481 10.82 26.25 -0.50
C GLU A 481 9.54 25.43 -0.75
N LEU A 482 8.47 26.07 -1.25
CA LEU A 482 7.21 25.39 -1.60
C LEU A 482 7.12 25.18 -3.11
N PHE A 483 6.91 23.93 -3.53
CA PHE A 483 6.61 23.60 -4.92
C PHE A 483 5.23 22.94 -5.04
N ARG A 484 4.41 23.40 -5.98
CA ARG A 484 3.11 22.81 -6.27
C ARG A 484 3.17 22.06 -7.58
N ILE A 485 2.64 20.85 -7.60
CA ILE A 485 2.55 20.03 -8.81
C ILE A 485 1.12 19.58 -9.04
N GLN A 486 0.73 19.53 -10.31
CA GLN A 486 -0.60 19.09 -10.67
C GLN A 486 -0.76 17.59 -10.43
N HIS A 487 -1.95 17.19 -9.97
CA HIS A 487 -2.26 15.83 -9.53
C HIS A 487 -1.91 14.75 -10.57
N HIS A 488 -2.39 14.89 -11.81
CA HIS A 488 -2.15 13.90 -12.85
C HIS A 488 -0.71 13.96 -13.37
N HIS A 489 -0.07 15.12 -13.37
CA HIS A 489 1.36 15.22 -13.64
C HIS A 489 2.15 14.39 -12.61
N ALA A 490 1.79 14.43 -11.33
CA ALA A 490 2.41 13.59 -10.32
C ALA A 490 2.16 12.09 -10.58
N HIS A 491 0.98 11.67 -11.05
CA HIS A 491 0.75 10.27 -11.50
C HIS A 491 1.65 9.88 -12.68
N VAL A 492 1.87 10.79 -13.63
CA VAL A 492 2.77 10.60 -14.77
C VAL A 492 4.22 10.42 -14.29
N PHE A 493 4.71 11.34 -13.46
CA PHE A 493 6.06 11.27 -12.90
C PHE A 493 6.27 10.07 -11.97
N SER A 494 5.22 9.64 -11.27
CA SER A 494 5.26 8.41 -10.47
C SER A 494 5.56 7.20 -11.35
N LEU A 495 4.88 7.06 -12.49
CA LEU A 495 5.11 5.96 -13.43
C LEU A 495 6.52 6.00 -14.04
N MET A 496 6.99 7.19 -14.42
CA MET A 496 8.33 7.41 -14.96
C MET A 496 9.41 7.01 -13.95
N GLY A 497 9.29 7.49 -12.71
CA GLY A 497 10.23 7.19 -11.64
C GLY A 497 10.25 5.71 -11.26
N ASP A 498 9.09 5.06 -11.17
CA ASP A 498 8.99 3.64 -10.82
C ASP A 498 9.65 2.73 -11.88
N ASN A 499 9.60 3.15 -13.15
CA ASN A 499 10.24 2.44 -14.26
C ASN A 499 11.67 2.92 -14.57
N ASN A 500 12.18 3.96 -13.89
CA ASN A 500 13.43 4.63 -14.26
C ASN A 500 13.48 5.02 -15.74
N TYR A 501 12.36 5.52 -16.27
CA TYR A 501 12.21 5.93 -17.66
C TYR A 501 11.93 7.43 -17.73
N PHE A 502 12.90 8.19 -18.23
CA PHE A 502 12.88 9.66 -18.24
C PHE A 502 12.96 10.26 -19.65
N ASP A 503 12.98 9.41 -20.68
CA ASP A 503 12.91 9.83 -22.08
C ASP A 503 11.48 10.28 -22.44
N ASP A 504 11.31 10.82 -23.65
CA ASP A 504 10.01 11.26 -24.16
C ASP A 504 8.97 10.11 -24.09
N CYS A 505 7.80 10.38 -23.53
CA CYS A 505 6.73 9.38 -23.42
C CYS A 505 5.33 10.02 -23.45
N ILE A 506 4.34 9.21 -23.83
CA ILE A 506 2.92 9.54 -23.64
C ILE A 506 2.38 8.72 -22.48
N ILE A 507 1.67 9.35 -21.54
CA ILE A 507 1.08 8.65 -20.41
C ILE A 507 -0.42 8.96 -20.35
N ILE A 508 -1.21 7.89 -20.31
CA ILE A 508 -2.65 7.93 -20.07
C ILE A 508 -2.85 7.92 -18.54
N ALA A 509 -3.44 8.98 -17.99
CA ALA A 509 -3.69 9.15 -16.55
C ALA A 509 -5.20 9.07 -16.27
N LEU A 510 -5.64 7.94 -15.71
CA LEU A 510 -7.06 7.65 -15.46
C LEU A 510 -7.33 7.60 -13.96
N ASP A 511 -8.20 8.48 -13.48
CA ASP A 511 -8.51 8.62 -12.07
C ASP A 511 -9.98 8.97 -11.79
N GLY A 512 -10.34 9.00 -10.51
CA GLY A 512 -11.61 9.49 -10.03
C GLY A 512 -11.65 11.01 -9.94
N VAL A 513 -10.67 11.64 -9.31
CA VAL A 513 -10.68 13.09 -9.07
C VAL A 513 -9.24 13.60 -8.97
N GLY A 514 -8.93 14.64 -9.72
CA GLY A 514 -7.71 15.42 -9.51
C GLY A 514 -7.91 16.86 -9.96
N TYR A 515 -7.23 17.78 -9.28
CA TYR A 515 -7.37 19.21 -9.55
C TYR A 515 -6.70 19.56 -10.90
N GLY A 516 -7.49 20.07 -11.85
CA GLY A 516 -7.01 20.52 -13.15
C GLY A 516 -6.28 21.86 -13.08
N LEU A 517 -5.44 22.14 -14.08
CA LEU A 517 -4.76 23.44 -14.21
C LEU A 517 -5.74 24.60 -14.45
N ASP A 518 -6.92 24.27 -14.98
CA ASP A 518 -8.04 25.17 -15.25
C ASP A 518 -9.02 25.27 -14.06
N GLY A 519 -8.73 24.61 -12.94
CA GLY A 519 -9.61 24.52 -11.78
C GLY A 519 -10.78 23.54 -11.93
N ASN A 520 -10.90 22.84 -13.07
CA ASN A 520 -11.88 21.78 -13.27
C ASN A 520 -11.43 20.46 -12.66
N ILE A 521 -12.33 19.47 -12.66
CA ILE A 521 -12.04 18.12 -12.16
C ILE A 521 -11.52 17.27 -13.32
N TRP A 522 -10.27 16.82 -13.24
CA TRP A 522 -9.68 15.91 -14.23
C TRP A 522 -9.72 14.45 -13.73
N GLY A 523 -9.49 13.51 -14.65
CA GLY A 523 -9.42 12.08 -14.32
C GLY A 523 -9.45 11.15 -15.54
N GLY A 524 -9.28 11.67 -16.75
CA GLY A 524 -9.35 10.89 -17.98
C GLY A 524 -8.45 11.51 -19.03
N GLU A 525 -7.18 11.71 -18.69
CA GLU A 525 -6.27 12.58 -19.42
C GLU A 525 -5.19 11.79 -20.17
N ILE A 526 -4.67 12.38 -21.24
CA ILE A 526 -3.47 11.90 -21.94
C ILE A 526 -2.46 13.03 -21.94
N PHE A 527 -1.27 12.75 -21.42
CA PHE A 527 -0.16 13.70 -21.36
C PHE A 527 1.00 13.24 -22.23
N ALA A 528 1.70 14.20 -22.84
CA ALA A 528 3.00 14.01 -23.45
C ALA A 528 4.05 14.66 -22.55
N TRP A 529 5.04 13.88 -22.12
CA TRP A 529 6.31 14.37 -21.61
C TRP A 529 7.29 14.42 -22.79
N LYS A 530 7.69 15.63 -23.18
CA LYS A 530 8.60 15.82 -24.30
C LYS A 530 9.47 17.05 -24.09
N ASN A 531 10.78 16.94 -24.35
CA ASN A 531 11.73 18.05 -24.17
C ASN A 531 11.64 18.69 -22.76
N ASN A 532 11.49 17.87 -21.71
CA ASN A 532 11.29 18.31 -20.33
C ASN A 532 10.02 19.16 -20.09
N GLU A 533 9.04 19.10 -20.99
CA GLU A 533 7.74 19.77 -20.83
C GLU A 533 6.61 18.76 -20.74
N MET A 534 5.66 19.00 -19.83
CA MET A 534 4.42 18.24 -19.70
C MET A 534 3.28 18.95 -20.44
N LYS A 535 2.64 18.26 -21.39
CA LYS A 535 1.51 18.82 -22.18
C LYS A 535 0.31 17.88 -22.16
N ARG A 536 -0.88 18.42 -21.86
CA ARG A 536 -2.16 17.71 -22.03
C ARG A 536 -2.49 17.65 -23.53
N ILE A 537 -2.61 16.45 -24.09
CA ILE A 537 -2.76 16.22 -25.54
C ILE A 537 -4.08 15.52 -25.93
N GLY A 538 -4.83 15.01 -24.96
CA GLY A 538 -6.14 14.41 -25.17
C GLY A 538 -6.84 14.17 -23.83
N HIS A 539 -8.15 14.01 -23.85
CA HIS A 539 -8.92 13.75 -22.65
C HIS A 539 -10.31 13.14 -22.93
N LEU A 540 -11.00 12.68 -21.88
CA LEU A 540 -12.43 12.36 -21.98
C LEU A 540 -13.26 13.62 -22.13
N GLU A 541 -14.39 13.52 -22.82
CA GLU A 541 -15.34 14.62 -22.96
C GLU A 541 -15.75 15.22 -21.61
N GLU A 542 -15.83 16.55 -21.57
CA GLU A 542 -16.30 17.31 -20.42
C GLU A 542 -17.78 17.01 -20.10
N GLN A 543 -18.04 16.64 -18.85
CA GLN A 543 -19.36 16.28 -18.34
C GLN A 543 -19.75 17.13 -17.14
N TYR A 544 -21.06 17.28 -16.89
CA TYR A 544 -21.57 17.97 -15.72
C TYR A 544 -21.66 17.03 -14.52
N GLN A 545 -20.92 17.34 -13.46
CA GLN A 545 -20.95 16.60 -12.20
C GLN A 545 -21.98 17.21 -11.24
N LEU A 546 -23.26 16.88 -11.46
CA LEU A 546 -24.40 17.46 -10.75
C LEU A 546 -24.28 17.34 -9.21
N GLY A 547 -24.03 18.47 -8.54
CA GLY A 547 -23.89 18.55 -7.09
C GLY A 547 -22.49 18.24 -6.54
N GLY A 548 -21.45 18.22 -7.40
CA GLY A 548 -20.06 18.02 -6.97
C GLY A 548 -19.85 16.67 -6.28
N ASP A 549 -19.39 16.68 -5.03
CA ASP A 549 -19.13 15.46 -4.23
C ASP A 549 -20.37 14.57 -4.06
N LEU A 550 -21.57 15.14 -4.12
CA LEU A 550 -22.80 14.35 -4.08
C LEU A 550 -22.95 13.43 -5.29
N ALA A 551 -22.43 13.80 -6.46
CA ALA A 551 -22.43 12.93 -7.63
C ALA A 551 -21.46 11.75 -7.47
N THR A 552 -20.37 11.95 -6.75
CA THR A 552 -19.44 10.87 -6.37
C THR A 552 -20.07 9.91 -5.36
N LYS A 553 -20.90 10.43 -4.44
CA LYS A 553 -21.64 9.61 -3.47
C LYS A 553 -22.83 8.90 -4.11
N TYR A 554 -23.57 9.57 -4.99
CA TYR A 554 -24.77 9.06 -5.65
C TYR A 554 -24.59 9.08 -7.18
N PRO A 555 -23.99 8.01 -7.77
CA PRO A 555 -23.66 7.94 -9.19
C PRO A 555 -24.80 8.24 -10.18
N LEU A 556 -26.07 8.05 -9.81
CA LEU A 556 -27.22 8.43 -10.64
C LEU A 556 -27.23 9.92 -11.00
N ARG A 557 -26.68 10.79 -10.15
CA ARG A 557 -26.53 12.23 -10.46
C ARG A 557 -25.54 12.44 -11.62
N MET A 558 -24.49 11.63 -11.68
CA MET A 558 -23.52 11.67 -12.78
C MET A 558 -24.16 11.16 -14.07
N LEU A 559 -24.90 10.04 -14.01
CA LEU A 559 -25.66 9.52 -15.14
C LEU A 559 -26.62 10.58 -15.70
N LEU A 560 -27.36 11.26 -14.83
CA LEU A 560 -28.26 12.34 -15.21
C LEU A 560 -27.50 13.48 -15.91
N GLY A 561 -26.40 13.95 -15.32
CA GLY A 561 -25.60 15.04 -15.89
C GLY A 561 -25.07 14.75 -17.30
N ILE A 562 -24.69 13.49 -17.56
CA ILE A 562 -24.19 13.06 -18.88
C ILE A 562 -25.33 12.90 -19.89
N LEU A 563 -26.43 12.25 -19.52
CA LEU A 563 -27.58 12.07 -20.41
C LEU A 563 -28.25 13.40 -20.76
N TYR A 564 -28.36 14.32 -19.80
CA TYR A 564 -28.96 15.63 -20.02
C TYR A 564 -28.26 16.42 -21.14
N LYS A 565 -26.94 16.24 -21.29
CA LYS A 565 -26.17 16.85 -22.39
C LYS A 565 -26.63 16.39 -23.78
N LYS A 566 -27.16 15.16 -23.89
CA LYS A 566 -27.62 14.57 -25.16
C LYS A 566 -29.10 14.82 -25.45
N ILE A 567 -29.96 14.59 -24.45
CA ILE A 567 -31.42 14.51 -24.61
C ILE A 567 -32.20 15.50 -23.72
N GLY A 568 -31.51 16.38 -23.00
CA GLY A 568 -32.15 17.41 -22.17
C GLY A 568 -33.06 16.83 -21.08
N GLU A 569 -34.25 17.41 -20.93
CA GLU A 569 -35.23 17.04 -19.90
C GLU A 569 -35.68 15.58 -19.96
N GLU A 570 -35.63 14.91 -21.12
CA GLU A 570 -35.96 13.48 -21.24
C GLU A 570 -35.06 12.60 -20.34
N ALA A 571 -33.85 13.07 -20.02
CA ALA A 571 -32.96 12.37 -19.08
C ALA A 571 -33.56 12.28 -17.66
N ILE A 572 -34.41 13.23 -17.26
CA ILE A 572 -35.07 13.21 -15.95
C ILE A 572 -36.05 12.05 -15.85
N ASP A 573 -36.80 11.80 -16.93
CA ASP A 573 -37.76 10.69 -16.99
C ASP A 573 -37.04 9.33 -16.90
N ILE A 574 -35.90 9.18 -17.59
CA ILE A 574 -35.05 7.98 -17.47
C ILE A 574 -34.61 7.77 -16.01
N ILE A 575 -34.14 8.82 -15.33
CA ILE A 575 -33.66 8.71 -13.94
C ILE A 575 -34.83 8.40 -12.98
N LYS A 576 -36.02 8.90 -13.28
CA LYS A 576 -37.24 8.63 -12.50
C LYS A 576 -37.60 7.14 -12.47
N GLU A 577 -37.31 6.38 -13.53
CA GLU A 577 -37.58 4.93 -13.61
C GLU A 577 -36.86 4.13 -12.52
N TYR A 578 -35.70 4.61 -12.05
CA TYR A 578 -34.93 3.96 -10.99
C TYR A 578 -35.57 4.09 -9.60
N LYS A 579 -36.56 4.98 -9.43
CA LYS A 579 -37.30 5.21 -8.17
C LYS A 579 -36.39 5.49 -6.96
N PHE A 580 -35.20 6.06 -7.21
CA PHE A 580 -34.21 6.36 -6.17
C PHE A 580 -34.36 7.77 -5.60
N PHE A 581 -34.77 8.74 -6.43
CA PHE A 581 -35.01 10.13 -6.03
C PHE A 581 -36.50 10.47 -6.05
N SER A 582 -36.91 11.40 -5.20
CA SER A 582 -38.27 11.95 -5.19
C SER A 582 -38.51 12.90 -6.37
N ASP A 583 -39.78 13.09 -6.75
CA ASP A 583 -40.16 14.06 -7.80
C ASP A 583 -39.69 15.50 -7.47
N LYS A 584 -39.61 15.85 -6.19
CA LYS A 584 -39.11 17.15 -5.74
C LYS A 584 -37.61 17.30 -6.02
N GLU A 585 -36.83 16.26 -5.74
CA GLU A 585 -35.39 16.25 -6.02
C GLU A 585 -35.11 16.31 -7.52
N LEU A 586 -35.85 15.54 -8.33
CA LEU A 586 -35.70 15.56 -9.78
C LEU A 586 -35.97 16.95 -10.38
N LYS A 587 -36.99 17.67 -9.89
CA LYS A 587 -37.24 19.07 -10.28
C LYS A 587 -36.09 20.01 -9.92
N ILE A 588 -35.46 19.80 -8.75
CA ILE A 588 -34.28 20.58 -8.35
C ILE A 588 -33.10 20.26 -9.29
N PHE A 589 -32.90 19.00 -9.65
CA PHE A 589 -31.81 18.59 -10.53
C PHE A 589 -31.94 19.18 -11.93
N SER A 590 -33.15 19.18 -12.51
CA SER A 590 -33.44 19.86 -13.78
C SER A 590 -33.06 21.34 -13.70
N LEU A 591 -33.48 22.07 -12.66
CA LEU A 591 -33.13 23.48 -12.46
C LEU A 591 -31.61 23.68 -12.31
N GLN A 592 -30.92 22.80 -11.58
CA GLN A 592 -29.46 22.87 -11.41
C GLN A 592 -28.73 22.69 -12.75
N LEU A 593 -29.19 21.79 -13.61
CA LEU A 593 -28.59 21.55 -14.93
C LEU A 593 -28.90 22.68 -15.90
N GLU A 594 -30.15 23.16 -15.95
CA GLU A 594 -30.57 24.28 -16.79
C GLU A 594 -29.80 25.56 -16.46
N LYS A 595 -29.66 25.88 -15.17
CA LYS A 595 -28.98 27.09 -14.68
C LYS A 595 -27.49 26.89 -14.39
N LYS A 596 -26.97 25.67 -14.55
CA LYS A 596 -25.59 25.26 -14.22
C LYS A 596 -25.16 25.59 -12.79
N ILE A 597 -26.08 25.47 -11.83
CA ILE A 597 -25.83 25.76 -10.41
C ILE A 597 -25.24 24.52 -9.72
N ASN A 598 -24.03 24.63 -9.19
CA ASN A 598 -23.30 23.52 -8.55
C ASN A 598 -23.13 22.31 -9.49
N CYS A 599 -22.87 22.58 -10.77
CA CYS A 599 -22.59 21.58 -11.80
C CYS A 599 -21.14 21.75 -12.32
N PRO A 600 -20.11 21.49 -11.49
CA PRO A 600 -18.73 21.58 -11.94
C PRO A 600 -18.48 20.65 -13.13
N ILE A 601 -17.52 21.03 -13.95
CA ILE A 601 -17.12 20.26 -15.13
C ILE A 601 -16.10 19.20 -14.72
N THR A 602 -16.27 17.99 -15.25
CA THR A 602 -15.36 16.87 -15.02
C THR A 602 -15.01 16.14 -16.32
N THR A 603 -13.77 15.69 -16.42
CA THR A 603 -13.27 14.74 -17.45
C THR A 603 -12.91 13.39 -16.84
N SER A 604 -13.44 13.08 -15.65
CA SER A 604 -13.08 11.90 -14.88
C SER A 604 -13.54 10.58 -15.49
N CYS A 605 -12.60 9.65 -15.68
CA CYS A 605 -12.89 8.28 -16.09
C CYS A 605 -13.67 7.53 -15.01
N GLY A 606 -13.31 7.72 -13.73
CA GLY A 606 -14.04 7.13 -12.61
C GLY A 606 -15.51 7.56 -12.60
N ARG A 607 -15.82 8.83 -12.88
CA ARG A 607 -17.21 9.32 -12.94
C ARG A 607 -18.01 8.75 -14.10
N VAL A 608 -17.38 8.54 -15.26
CA VAL A 608 -18.02 7.88 -16.41
C VAL A 608 -18.36 6.42 -16.07
N LEU A 609 -17.43 5.69 -15.45
CA LEU A 609 -17.67 4.32 -14.99
C LEU A 609 -18.76 4.27 -13.90
N ASP A 610 -18.78 5.24 -12.97
CA ASP A 610 -19.82 5.34 -11.95
C ASP A 610 -21.21 5.52 -12.58
N ALA A 611 -21.33 6.38 -13.59
CA ALA A 611 -22.58 6.58 -14.33
C ALA A 611 -23.07 5.27 -14.98
N ILE A 612 -22.19 4.52 -15.66
CA ILE A 612 -22.53 3.22 -16.26
C ILE A 612 -22.92 2.19 -15.19
N SER A 613 -22.22 2.17 -14.05
CA SER A 613 -22.53 1.31 -12.91
C SER A 613 -23.96 1.55 -12.41
N SER A 614 -24.37 2.82 -12.30
CA SER A 614 -25.73 3.17 -11.90
C SER A 614 -26.78 2.87 -12.98
N LEU A 615 -26.46 3.12 -14.25
CA LEU A 615 -27.33 2.79 -15.39
C LEU A 615 -27.72 1.30 -15.36
N LEU A 616 -26.76 0.42 -15.07
CA LEU A 616 -26.95 -1.03 -15.02
C LEU A 616 -27.50 -1.54 -13.67
N SER A 617 -27.91 -0.64 -12.77
CA SER A 617 -28.38 -0.94 -11.42
C SER A 617 -27.37 -1.73 -10.56
N VAL A 618 -26.08 -1.53 -10.78
CA VAL A 618 -25.02 -2.18 -10.00
C VAL A 618 -24.83 -1.45 -8.67
N THR A 619 -24.66 -0.12 -8.73
CA THR A 619 -24.43 0.72 -7.56
C THR A 619 -25.14 2.07 -7.69
N PHE A 620 -25.98 2.41 -6.70
CA PHE A 620 -26.67 3.70 -6.63
C PHE A 620 -26.11 4.64 -5.55
N GLU A 621 -25.46 4.09 -4.53
CA GLU A 621 -24.75 4.85 -3.50
C GLU A 621 -23.36 4.23 -3.31
N LYS A 622 -22.33 5.08 -3.37
CA LYS A 622 -20.94 4.72 -3.10
C LYS A 622 -20.72 4.67 -1.59
N THR A 623 -20.22 3.53 -1.11
CA THR A 623 -19.97 3.29 0.32
C THR A 623 -18.49 3.14 0.65
N TYR A 624 -17.64 2.88 -0.35
CA TYR A 624 -16.19 2.96 -0.25
C TYR A 624 -15.59 3.50 -1.55
N ASP A 625 -14.31 3.86 -1.51
CA ASP A 625 -13.67 4.51 -2.65
C ASP A 625 -13.56 3.58 -3.87
N GLY A 626 -13.91 4.10 -5.06
CA GLY A 626 -13.96 3.34 -6.31
C GLY A 626 -15.07 2.28 -6.43
N GLU A 627 -15.96 2.12 -5.44
CA GLU A 627 -16.94 1.02 -5.43
C GLU A 627 -17.72 0.81 -6.74
N PRO A 628 -18.33 1.84 -7.37
CA PRO A 628 -19.18 1.61 -8.53
C PRO A 628 -18.37 1.09 -9.73
N ALA A 629 -17.16 1.61 -9.96
CA ALA A 629 -16.24 1.16 -10.99
C ALA A 629 -15.72 -0.27 -10.74
N ILE A 630 -15.36 -0.61 -9.49
CA ILE A 630 -14.87 -1.95 -9.11
C ILE A 630 -15.97 -3.00 -9.30
N ARG A 631 -17.20 -2.69 -8.90
CA ARG A 631 -18.34 -3.62 -9.07
C ARG A 631 -18.77 -3.75 -10.53
N LEU A 632 -18.61 -2.69 -11.33
CA LEU A 632 -18.84 -2.73 -12.76
C LEU A 632 -17.81 -3.63 -13.48
N GLU A 633 -16.54 -3.59 -13.07
CA GLU A 633 -15.48 -4.49 -13.54
C GLU A 633 -15.86 -5.95 -13.25
N ALA A 634 -16.27 -6.26 -12.01
CA ALA A 634 -16.66 -7.63 -11.63
C ALA A 634 -17.84 -8.16 -12.48
N LEU A 635 -18.84 -7.33 -12.76
CA LEU A 635 -19.95 -7.69 -13.64
C LEU A 635 -19.49 -8.02 -15.07
N ALA A 636 -18.56 -7.24 -15.62
CA ALA A 636 -17.98 -7.49 -16.94
C ALA A 636 -17.12 -8.77 -16.94
N SER A 637 -16.29 -8.97 -15.90
CA SER A 637 -15.45 -10.18 -15.74
C SER A 637 -16.27 -11.46 -15.70
N GLU A 638 -17.41 -11.47 -14.99
CA GLU A 638 -18.32 -12.62 -14.96
C GLU A 638 -18.89 -12.93 -16.34
N PHE A 639 -19.26 -11.90 -17.10
CA PHE A 639 -19.73 -12.06 -18.48
C PHE A 639 -18.66 -12.67 -19.39
N ILE A 640 -17.42 -12.17 -19.32
CA ILE A 640 -16.28 -12.67 -20.09
C ILE A 640 -16.03 -14.15 -19.75
N LYS A 641 -16.01 -14.52 -18.46
CA LYS A 641 -15.83 -15.92 -18.01
C LYS A 641 -16.90 -16.83 -18.63
N ARG A 642 -18.15 -16.39 -18.63
CA ARG A 642 -19.31 -17.17 -19.11
C ARG A 642 -19.37 -17.32 -20.63
N LYS A 643 -19.07 -16.25 -21.37
CA LYS A 643 -19.28 -16.20 -22.82
C LYS A 643 -18.03 -16.49 -23.64
N ARG A 644 -16.83 -16.18 -23.11
CA ARG A 644 -15.53 -16.33 -23.81
C ARG A 644 -15.49 -15.61 -25.16
N ILE A 645 -15.96 -14.36 -25.19
CA ILE A 645 -16.05 -13.53 -26.40
C ILE A 645 -15.16 -12.30 -26.20
N ASP A 646 -14.37 -11.96 -27.20
CA ASP A 646 -13.76 -10.63 -27.35
C ASP A 646 -14.63 -9.77 -28.27
N ILE A 647 -14.65 -8.46 -28.04
CA ILE A 647 -15.51 -7.54 -28.78
C ILE A 647 -14.69 -6.42 -29.44
N GLU A 648 -15.14 -6.03 -30.62
CA GLU A 648 -14.65 -4.83 -31.29
C GLU A 648 -15.65 -3.69 -31.12
N VAL A 649 -15.13 -2.51 -30.80
CA VAL A 649 -15.93 -1.30 -30.66
C VAL A 649 -15.29 -0.17 -31.46
N ASN A 650 -16.11 0.81 -31.86
CA ASN A 650 -15.67 1.98 -32.61
C ASN A 650 -15.88 3.25 -31.76
N PRO A 651 -14.89 3.64 -30.94
CA PRO A 651 -14.97 4.85 -30.14
C PRO A 651 -15.02 6.10 -31.00
N LYS A 652 -15.88 7.05 -30.62
CA LYS A 652 -15.99 8.34 -31.31
C LYS A 652 -15.03 9.34 -30.67
N ILE A 653 -14.04 9.77 -31.43
CA ILE A 653 -13.02 10.73 -30.99
C ILE A 653 -13.09 11.96 -31.89
N LYS A 654 -13.14 13.15 -31.30
CA LYS A 654 -13.09 14.43 -32.03
C LYS A 654 -12.05 15.34 -31.39
N ASN A 655 -11.06 15.78 -32.17
CA ASN A 655 -9.97 16.63 -31.69
C ASN A 655 -9.28 16.06 -30.44
N ASP A 656 -8.98 14.75 -30.46
CA ASP A 656 -8.33 14.04 -29.34
C ASP A 656 -9.17 14.02 -28.03
N ILE A 657 -10.48 14.31 -28.14
CA ILE A 657 -11.48 14.17 -27.08
C ILE A 657 -12.33 12.93 -27.32
N LEU A 658 -12.33 11.99 -26.38
CA LEU A 658 -13.15 10.79 -26.44
C LEU A 658 -14.59 11.10 -25.99
N ASN A 659 -15.55 10.85 -26.87
CA ASN A 659 -16.96 11.13 -26.60
C ASN A 659 -17.55 10.14 -25.60
N THR A 660 -17.90 10.61 -24.41
CA THR A 660 -18.46 9.78 -23.33
C THR A 660 -19.98 9.95 -23.21
N THR A 661 -20.54 11.02 -23.78
CA THR A 661 -21.99 11.22 -23.85
C THR A 661 -22.68 10.18 -24.75
N ASP A 662 -22.19 9.96 -25.96
CA ASP A 662 -22.71 8.94 -26.88
C ASP A 662 -22.46 7.53 -26.33
N LEU A 663 -21.33 7.30 -25.64
CA LEU A 663 -21.08 6.02 -24.95
C LEU A 663 -22.23 5.70 -23.99
N ILE A 664 -22.54 6.60 -23.08
CA ILE A 664 -23.57 6.37 -22.05
C ILE A 664 -24.96 6.28 -22.67
N TYR A 665 -25.26 7.12 -23.65
CA TYR A 665 -26.53 7.05 -24.37
C TYR A 665 -26.70 5.71 -25.11
N ASN A 666 -25.66 5.22 -25.79
CA ASN A 666 -25.69 3.92 -26.44
C ASN A 666 -25.86 2.78 -25.44
N CYS A 667 -25.18 2.83 -24.29
CA CYS A 667 -25.39 1.85 -23.22
C CYS A 667 -26.85 1.86 -22.71
N HIS A 668 -27.48 3.02 -22.62
CA HIS A 668 -28.89 3.14 -22.26
C HIS A 668 -29.80 2.50 -23.31
N GLU A 669 -29.59 2.81 -24.60
CA GLU A 669 -30.38 2.22 -25.70
C GLU A 669 -30.19 0.69 -25.76
N MET A 670 -28.98 0.19 -25.53
CA MET A 670 -28.72 -1.26 -25.44
C MET A 670 -29.49 -1.88 -24.28
N LEU A 671 -29.51 -1.24 -23.10
CA LEU A 671 -30.25 -1.72 -21.94
C LEU A 671 -31.76 -1.75 -22.22
N LYS A 672 -32.30 -0.71 -22.84
CA LYS A 672 -33.71 -0.61 -23.24
C LYS A 672 -34.10 -1.69 -24.25
N ASN A 673 -33.19 -2.05 -25.16
CA ASN A 673 -33.37 -3.13 -26.13
C ASN A 673 -33.10 -4.54 -25.54
N GLY A 674 -32.91 -4.68 -24.23
CA GLY A 674 -32.78 -5.97 -23.55
C GLY A 674 -31.42 -6.66 -23.67
N VAL A 675 -30.36 -5.92 -24.01
CA VAL A 675 -29.00 -6.46 -24.07
C VAL A 675 -28.51 -6.84 -22.66
N ASP A 676 -27.75 -7.94 -22.56
CA ASP A 676 -27.20 -8.44 -21.29
C ASP A 676 -26.34 -7.35 -20.60
N ARG A 677 -26.59 -7.11 -19.31
CA ARG A 677 -25.90 -6.05 -18.54
C ARG A 677 -24.39 -6.26 -18.48
N GLY A 678 -23.94 -7.51 -18.41
CA GLY A 678 -22.52 -7.85 -18.42
C GLY A 678 -21.87 -7.53 -19.76
N TYR A 679 -22.58 -7.72 -20.88
CA TYR A 679 -22.13 -7.26 -22.19
C TYR A 679 -22.00 -5.73 -22.25
N ILE A 680 -23.01 -5.00 -21.76
CA ILE A 680 -22.97 -3.52 -21.75
C ILE A 680 -21.81 -3.01 -20.89
N ALA A 681 -21.59 -3.61 -19.72
CA ALA A 681 -20.45 -3.30 -18.87
C ALA A 681 -19.13 -3.54 -19.63
N TYR A 682 -18.97 -4.70 -20.26
CA TYR A 682 -17.77 -5.01 -21.04
C TYR A 682 -17.56 -4.06 -22.23
N TYR A 683 -18.62 -3.77 -22.99
CA TYR A 683 -18.63 -2.79 -24.09
C TYR A 683 -18.08 -1.44 -23.64
N ALA A 684 -18.52 -0.94 -22.49
CA ALA A 684 -18.07 0.36 -22.03
C ALA A 684 -16.59 0.38 -21.62
N HIS A 685 -16.08 -0.69 -21.00
CA HIS A 685 -14.66 -0.81 -20.68
C HIS A 685 -13.81 -0.82 -21.96
N ILE A 686 -14.18 -1.61 -22.96
CA ILE A 686 -13.45 -1.68 -24.24
C ILE A 686 -13.55 -0.36 -25.00
N TYR A 687 -14.70 0.33 -24.98
CA TYR A 687 -14.87 1.63 -25.64
C TYR A 687 -13.88 2.67 -25.08
N ILE A 688 -13.76 2.74 -23.75
CA ILE A 688 -12.86 3.67 -23.07
C ILE A 688 -11.40 3.31 -23.39
N ALA A 689 -11.03 2.04 -23.23
CA ALA A 689 -9.67 1.56 -23.48
C ALA A 689 -9.23 1.82 -24.93
N ASP A 690 -10.03 1.39 -25.90
CA ASP A 690 -9.71 1.54 -27.33
C ASP A 690 -9.68 3.02 -27.73
N GLY A 691 -10.57 3.85 -27.17
CA GLY A 691 -10.63 5.28 -27.50
C GLY A 691 -9.38 6.03 -27.02
N LEU A 692 -8.94 5.75 -25.79
CA LEU A 692 -7.74 6.34 -25.21
C LEU A 692 -6.47 5.82 -25.89
N SER A 693 -6.36 4.50 -26.14
CA SER A 693 -5.24 3.92 -26.87
C SER A 693 -5.09 4.51 -28.27
N LYS A 694 -6.19 4.62 -29.04
CA LYS A 694 -6.17 5.24 -30.39
C LYS A 694 -5.66 6.67 -30.35
N THR A 695 -6.11 7.45 -29.37
CA THR A 695 -5.66 8.84 -29.19
C THR A 695 -4.19 8.93 -28.80
N ALA A 696 -3.73 8.08 -27.87
CA ALA A 696 -2.33 8.02 -27.45
C ALA A 696 -1.39 7.60 -28.59
N ILE A 697 -1.73 6.52 -29.31
CA ILE A 697 -0.96 6.00 -30.45
C ILE A 697 -0.82 7.05 -31.55
N LYS A 698 -1.93 7.65 -31.99
CA LYS A 698 -1.92 8.72 -33.01
C LYS A 698 -0.99 9.87 -32.62
N ASN A 699 -1.02 10.29 -31.35
CA ASN A 699 -0.16 11.37 -30.88
C ASN A 699 1.30 10.92 -30.72
N ALA A 700 1.55 9.66 -30.35
CA ALA A 700 2.89 9.09 -30.26
C ALA A 700 3.58 9.11 -31.63
N GLU A 701 2.88 8.64 -32.68
CA GLU A 701 3.35 8.69 -34.07
C GLU A 701 3.64 10.13 -34.52
N LYS A 702 2.70 11.05 -34.28
CA LYS A 702 2.85 12.47 -34.64
C LYS A 702 4.05 13.13 -33.96
N LEU A 703 4.34 12.75 -32.72
CA LEU A 703 5.41 13.33 -31.91
C LEU A 703 6.74 12.58 -32.04
N GLY A 704 6.78 11.43 -32.70
CA GLY A 704 7.96 10.56 -32.78
C GLY A 704 8.36 9.95 -31.44
N ILE A 705 7.36 9.62 -30.61
CA ILE A 705 7.54 9.00 -29.28
C ILE A 705 7.24 7.51 -29.40
N ASP A 706 8.11 6.63 -28.88
CA ASP A 706 7.98 5.17 -28.98
C ASP A 706 7.40 4.51 -27.72
N CYS A 707 7.08 5.31 -26.70
CA CYS A 707 6.70 4.83 -25.38
C CYS A 707 5.35 5.39 -24.91
N ILE A 708 4.46 4.48 -24.49
CA ILE A 708 3.13 4.81 -23.96
C ILE A 708 2.93 4.13 -22.60
N GLY A 709 2.49 4.88 -21.59
CA GLY A 709 2.25 4.37 -20.24
C GLY A 709 0.80 4.55 -19.75
N LEU A 710 0.47 3.86 -18.67
CA LEU A 710 -0.83 3.97 -17.98
C LEU A 710 -0.64 4.14 -16.47
N SER A 711 -1.30 5.16 -15.89
CA SER A 711 -1.22 5.52 -14.46
C SER A 711 -2.57 6.01 -13.92
N GLY A 712 -2.67 6.28 -12.62
CA GLY A 712 -3.86 6.77 -11.92
C GLY A 712 -4.76 5.66 -11.35
N GLY A 713 -5.70 6.01 -10.48
CA GLY A 713 -6.52 5.05 -9.72
C GLY A 713 -7.39 4.09 -10.56
N VAL A 714 -7.84 4.50 -11.74
CA VAL A 714 -8.66 3.64 -12.63
C VAL A 714 -7.81 2.61 -13.38
N SER A 715 -6.49 2.79 -13.43
CA SER A 715 -5.58 1.79 -14.00
C SER A 715 -5.52 0.48 -13.20
N TYR A 716 -6.17 0.39 -12.03
CA TYR A 716 -6.40 -0.91 -11.36
C TYR A 716 -7.50 -1.75 -12.01
N ASN A 717 -8.27 -1.18 -12.94
CA ASN A 717 -9.27 -1.91 -13.71
C ASN A 717 -8.55 -2.83 -14.69
N LYS A 718 -8.69 -4.14 -14.49
CA LYS A 718 -7.96 -5.15 -15.25
C LYS A 718 -8.32 -5.12 -16.74
N ILE A 719 -9.62 -5.01 -17.04
CA ILE A 719 -10.13 -5.02 -18.42
C ILE A 719 -9.59 -3.82 -19.21
N ILE A 720 -9.70 -2.60 -18.67
CA ILE A 720 -9.18 -1.40 -19.33
C ILE A 720 -7.66 -1.49 -19.51
N SER A 721 -6.95 -1.89 -18.46
CA SER A 721 -5.48 -1.85 -18.47
C SER A 721 -4.86 -2.91 -19.37
N GLU A 722 -5.43 -4.11 -19.42
CA GLU A 722 -4.99 -5.18 -20.33
C GLU A 722 -5.28 -4.81 -21.78
N ARG A 723 -6.47 -4.27 -22.07
CA ARG A 723 -6.82 -3.81 -23.42
C ARG A 723 -5.94 -2.65 -23.89
N ILE A 724 -5.63 -1.69 -23.02
CA ILE A 724 -4.70 -0.59 -23.37
C ILE A 724 -3.30 -1.14 -23.68
N ARG A 725 -2.78 -2.03 -22.84
CA ARG A 725 -1.47 -2.66 -23.08
C ARG A 725 -1.44 -3.38 -24.42
N GLU A 726 -2.42 -4.23 -24.70
CA GLU A 726 -2.52 -4.99 -25.95
C GLU A 726 -2.55 -4.06 -27.16
N ASN A 727 -3.38 -3.02 -27.12
CA ASN A 727 -3.45 -2.03 -28.20
C ASN A 727 -2.10 -1.34 -28.44
N VAL A 728 -1.41 -0.92 -27.37
CA VAL A 728 -0.10 -0.24 -27.45
C VAL A 728 0.97 -1.17 -28.00
N GLU A 729 1.10 -2.38 -27.46
CA GLU A 729 2.13 -3.34 -27.86
C GLU A 729 1.90 -3.86 -29.29
N ASN A 730 0.65 -4.09 -29.70
CA ASN A 730 0.31 -4.53 -31.07
C ASN A 730 0.65 -3.48 -32.14
N HIS A 731 0.74 -2.20 -31.76
CA HIS A 731 1.18 -1.12 -32.66
C HIS A 731 2.69 -0.83 -32.55
N GLY A 732 3.45 -1.67 -31.83
CA GLY A 732 4.90 -1.60 -31.76
C GLY A 732 5.46 -0.60 -30.73
N PHE A 733 4.61 -0.04 -29.86
CA PHE A 733 5.05 0.87 -28.80
C PHE A 733 5.44 0.11 -27.53
N LYS A 734 6.40 0.66 -26.79
CA LYS A 734 6.76 0.17 -25.46
C LYS A 734 5.69 0.57 -24.44
N PHE A 735 5.11 -0.40 -23.74
CA PHE A 735 4.14 -0.15 -22.68
C PHE A 735 4.81 0.03 -21.30
N LEU A 736 4.54 1.16 -20.63
CA LEU A 736 4.95 1.40 -19.24
C LEU A 736 3.80 1.18 -18.26
N TYR A 737 4.13 0.47 -17.18
CA TYR A 737 3.19 0.17 -16.10
C TYR A 737 3.93 0.08 -14.76
N HIS A 738 3.23 0.38 -13.67
CA HIS A 738 3.80 0.39 -12.32
C HIS A 738 4.26 -1.00 -11.85
N LYS A 739 5.15 -1.00 -10.86
CA LYS A 739 5.75 -2.19 -10.23
C LYS A 739 5.99 -2.00 -8.73
N ASN A 740 6.68 -0.94 -8.30
CA ASN A 740 7.10 -0.77 -6.90
C ASN A 740 6.28 0.27 -6.14
N VAL A 741 5.48 1.07 -6.86
CA VAL A 741 4.62 2.12 -6.34
C VAL A 741 3.15 1.79 -6.67
N SER A 742 2.22 2.33 -5.89
CA SER A 742 0.80 2.26 -6.21
C SER A 742 0.46 3.14 -7.41
N ASN A 743 -0.38 2.66 -8.32
CA ASN A 743 -0.78 3.41 -9.52
C ASN A 743 -1.62 4.65 -9.19
N GLY A 744 -2.47 4.55 -8.15
CA GLY A 744 -3.33 5.65 -7.67
C GLY A 744 -2.65 6.51 -6.60
N ASP A 745 -3.44 7.24 -5.81
CA ASP A 745 -2.96 8.29 -4.90
C ASP A 745 -1.90 7.86 -3.87
N GLY A 746 -1.84 6.57 -3.54
CA GLY A 746 -0.78 6.02 -2.69
C GLY A 746 0.63 6.20 -3.27
N GLY A 747 0.75 6.42 -4.58
CA GLY A 747 1.99 6.73 -5.29
C GLY A 747 2.21 8.22 -5.58
N LEU A 748 1.26 9.10 -5.24
CA LEU A 748 1.29 10.49 -5.65
C LEU A 748 2.47 11.25 -5.04
N SER A 749 2.78 11.01 -3.77
CA SER A 749 3.91 11.64 -3.08
C SER A 749 5.27 11.25 -3.67
N PHE A 750 5.40 10.03 -4.20
CA PHE A 750 6.59 9.60 -4.92
C PHE A 750 6.71 10.36 -6.25
N GLY A 751 5.62 10.47 -7.01
CA GLY A 751 5.56 11.24 -8.25
C GLY A 751 5.80 12.74 -8.06
N GLN A 752 5.36 13.32 -6.94
CA GLN A 752 5.67 14.70 -6.55
C GLN A 752 7.19 14.93 -6.47
N GLY A 753 7.93 14.01 -5.85
CA GLY A 753 9.39 14.11 -5.73
C GLY A 753 10.09 13.97 -7.07
N VAL A 754 9.69 12.98 -7.88
CA VAL A 754 10.26 12.77 -9.23
C VAL A 754 9.99 13.99 -10.10
N GLY A 755 8.76 14.49 -10.10
CA GLY A 755 8.35 15.66 -10.88
C GLY A 755 9.11 16.93 -10.49
N TYR A 756 9.27 17.20 -9.19
CA TYR A 756 10.08 18.33 -8.73
C TYR A 756 11.51 18.25 -9.27
N ILE A 757 12.17 17.09 -9.20
CA ILE A 757 13.56 16.94 -9.66
C ILE A 757 13.65 17.11 -11.18
N LEU A 758 12.78 16.47 -11.96
CA LEU A 758 12.83 16.56 -13.43
C LEU A 758 12.50 17.97 -13.94
N MET A 759 11.50 18.63 -13.35
CA MET A 759 11.10 19.99 -13.76
C MET A 759 12.11 21.07 -13.34
N ASN A 760 13.04 20.77 -12.45
CA ASN A 760 14.08 21.70 -11.97
C ASN A 760 15.51 21.24 -12.32
N SER A 761 15.66 20.18 -13.11
CA SER A 761 16.95 19.76 -13.66
C SER A 761 17.31 20.70 -14.82
N GLN A 762 18.07 21.75 -14.54
CA GLN A 762 18.76 22.57 -15.56
C GLN A 762 20.19 22.08 -15.76
#